data_AF-A0A7J6NV41-F1
#
_entry.id   AF-A0A7J6NV41-F1
#
_cell.length_a   1.000
_cell.length_b   1.000
_cell.length_c   1.000
_cell.angle_alpha   90.00
_cell.angle_beta   90.00
_cell.angle_gamma   90.00
#
_symmetry.space_group_name_H-M   'P 1'
#
loop_
_entity.id
_entity.type
_entity.pdbx_description
1 polymer ?
#
loop_
_entity_poly.entity_id
_entity_poly.type
_entity_poly.pdbx_seq_one_letter_code
_entity_poly.pdbx_strand_id
1 'polypeptide(L)'
;MSSSSSSSTVPKQQPSWASSLVSGASAGLAVDIGLYPVDTIKTRMQSRQGFWATGGFRGVYSGVGAAALGSAPAASLFFLTYEQSKARLPLKEGSFLLHGCSAALAECVACAARVPSDILKQNRQAGQFGTYREVISHIYRNFGVGGFFTGYLATLAREIPFGFIEFPIWEKLKVYAARMQGREQVTPFGGAICGAIAGGIAAAVTTPLDVVKTRSMLSIKATETGSAPFLKTMMDIVRTEGPRALTKGMLPRVIQVSSGGIIFFGIYGWASEMTKAMGFVVSTVVSLVVTASGVGQGVVGNRSAVLVDVGFQAWDNAKVFGIPLPRDGEHQDQRQGRQSGGKGKSSSGTDYGQHQFKEQRDAVLEMYPSHIITPDITTMPLEDPVKRPDLWMPRQDDEGDEYFPKASDVGRFMRLPRDELMELLPEGMGGELPRDIMLIKSRQRDLGIMLRKVTLEIMRQLQCLRDKPSFQHARGWLLDGKKGSGKSGVLNYVVCWARLNGWLVVYEPLLSRYNREIAEIKRSNAGLYIQNEFSQQFLERTSIRNREFFEQMPVDMSVYGRKALDGNDLNFTRRLYAPLIEKAVNKEIVLKFGEDIDLEHLTAEQIEYKLERMAHYRRDVKIPSMTTPLPEPGTLWDIVDFALDNQAYACQAVYELFEQLKVQTKFPLLIVCDEWCEAFPVSHYVSMRYENTIYNGYIPAYHLTMSRLFSKWDGDEYKRGVKLYGTSWRFRNRRDYRPELCGVRDDEIKTVRNFSKHEFANYVGYYRLMNILFNFPKDKLEYFYMLSQGNGFQARRLLITLY
;
A
#
# COMPACT_ATOMS: atom_id res chain seq x y z
N MET A 1 80.06 -19.35 4.89
CA MET A 1 79.31 -20.58 4.59
C MET A 1 78.05 -20.60 5.44
N SER A 2 76.90 -20.57 4.78
CA SER A 2 75.50 -20.82 5.21
C SER A 2 75.10 -20.55 6.68
N SER A 3 74.41 -19.44 6.92
CA SER A 3 73.55 -19.22 8.09
C SER A 3 72.14 -19.72 7.81
N SER A 4 71.69 -20.72 8.57
CA SER A 4 70.31 -21.20 8.61
C SER A 4 69.48 -20.29 9.51
N SER A 5 68.46 -19.64 8.95
CA SER A 5 67.45 -18.88 9.70
C SER A 5 66.26 -19.78 10.03
N SER A 6 66.04 -20.01 11.31
CA SER A 6 64.86 -20.66 11.87
C SER A 6 63.70 -19.67 11.91
N SER A 7 62.72 -19.82 11.01
CA SER A 7 61.48 -19.07 11.04
C SER A 7 60.56 -19.61 12.15
N SER A 8 60.37 -18.82 13.20
CA SER A 8 59.39 -19.05 14.26
C SER A 8 57.96 -18.92 13.71
N THR A 9 57.24 -20.04 13.66
CA THR A 9 55.81 -20.06 13.37
C THR A 9 55.03 -19.57 14.59
N VAL A 10 54.46 -18.37 14.50
CA VAL A 10 53.50 -17.86 15.49
C VAL A 10 52.28 -18.79 15.52
N PRO A 11 51.90 -19.38 16.67
CA PRO A 11 50.71 -20.22 16.74
C PRO A 11 49.45 -19.36 16.54
N LYS A 12 48.63 -19.70 15.53
CA LYS A 12 47.29 -19.12 15.36
C LYS A 12 46.45 -19.43 16.61
N GLN A 13 46.25 -18.44 17.48
CA GLN A 13 45.31 -18.55 18.60
C GLN A 13 43.91 -18.86 18.06
N GLN A 14 43.38 -20.03 18.40
CA GLN A 14 42.00 -20.38 18.07
C GLN A 14 41.04 -19.54 18.93
N PRO A 15 39.90 -19.08 18.38
CA PRO A 15 38.90 -18.36 19.16
C PRO A 15 38.38 -19.24 20.30
N SER A 16 38.16 -18.63 21.47
CA SER A 16 37.50 -19.29 22.61
C SER A 16 36.17 -19.89 22.16
N TRP A 17 35.86 -21.13 22.55
CA TRP A 17 34.62 -21.83 22.19
C TRP A 17 33.36 -20.99 22.54
N ALA A 18 33.43 -20.22 23.63
CA ALA A 18 32.37 -19.31 24.05
C ALA A 18 32.21 -18.13 23.07
N SER A 19 33.33 -17.58 22.57
CA SER A 19 33.28 -16.49 21.57
C SER A 19 32.62 -16.95 20.26
N SER A 20 32.94 -18.16 19.80
CA SER A 20 32.35 -18.76 18.59
C SER A 20 30.85 -19.09 18.76
N LEU A 21 30.43 -19.52 19.96
CA LEU A 21 29.01 -19.74 20.26
C LEU A 21 28.22 -18.44 20.30
N VAL A 22 28.73 -17.40 20.97
CA VAL A 22 28.07 -16.10 21.06
C VAL A 22 28.01 -15.41 19.70
N SER A 23 29.10 -15.43 18.93
CA SER A 23 29.12 -14.86 17.58
C SER A 23 28.23 -15.65 16.61
N GLY A 24 28.19 -16.98 16.73
CA GLY A 24 27.29 -17.85 15.98
C GLY A 24 25.81 -17.60 16.29
N ALA A 25 25.46 -17.51 17.58
CA ALA A 25 24.08 -17.23 18.01
C ALA A 25 23.64 -15.82 17.60
N SER A 26 24.52 -14.82 17.71
CA SER A 26 24.23 -13.43 17.31
C SER A 26 24.05 -13.31 15.80
N ALA A 27 24.92 -13.96 15.02
CA ALA A 27 24.79 -14.00 13.55
C ALA A 27 23.51 -14.73 13.11
N GLY A 28 23.19 -15.87 13.73
CA GLY A 28 21.97 -16.61 13.47
C GLY A 28 20.71 -15.79 13.76
N LEU A 29 20.64 -15.14 14.93
CA LEU A 29 19.52 -14.28 15.29
C LEU A 29 19.37 -13.07 14.35
N ALA A 30 20.49 -12.47 13.94
CA ALA A 30 20.45 -11.33 13.05
C ALA A 30 19.99 -11.71 11.62
N VAL A 31 20.36 -12.90 11.14
CA VAL A 31 19.81 -13.48 9.91
C VAL A 31 18.32 -13.74 10.05
N ASP A 32 17.91 -14.40 11.14
CA ASP A 32 16.52 -14.71 11.42
C ASP A 32 15.65 -13.45 11.49
N ILE A 33 16.13 -12.36 12.13
CA ILE A 33 15.43 -11.08 12.22
C ILE A 33 15.45 -10.32 10.89
N GLY A 34 16.59 -10.28 10.21
CA GLY A 34 16.76 -9.54 8.96
C GLY A 34 15.93 -10.13 7.81
N LEU A 35 15.84 -11.46 7.74
CA LEU A 35 15.09 -12.17 6.70
C LEU A 35 13.69 -12.60 7.15
N TYR A 36 13.30 -12.27 8.38
CA TYR A 36 11.97 -12.57 8.92
C TYR A 36 10.80 -12.10 8.02
N PRO A 37 10.86 -10.91 7.38
CA PRO A 37 9.80 -10.48 6.48
C PRO A 37 9.65 -11.38 5.26
N VAL A 38 10.77 -11.85 4.69
CA VAL A 38 10.78 -12.75 3.52
C VAL A 38 10.21 -14.10 3.90
N ASP A 39 10.58 -14.62 5.07
CA ASP A 39 10.04 -15.85 5.64
C ASP A 39 8.53 -15.76 5.89
N THR A 40 8.03 -14.64 6.38
CA THR A 40 6.58 -14.44 6.57
C THR A 40 5.83 -14.35 5.25
N ILE A 41 6.39 -13.68 4.23
CA ILE A 41 5.81 -13.65 2.87
C ILE A 41 5.72 -15.06 2.31
N LYS A 42 6.79 -15.86 2.43
CA LYS A 42 6.83 -17.27 2.04
C LYS A 42 5.72 -18.06 2.73
N THR A 43 5.64 -18.04 4.06
CA THR A 43 4.63 -18.77 4.84
C THR A 43 3.20 -18.40 4.41
N ARG A 44 2.93 -17.11 4.18
CA ARG A 44 1.62 -16.62 3.72
C ARG A 44 1.27 -17.08 2.31
N MET A 45 2.24 -17.06 1.39
CA MET A 45 2.05 -17.57 0.02
C MET A 45 1.80 -19.09 -0.03
N GLN A 46 2.39 -19.84 0.91
CA GLN A 46 2.26 -21.30 1.00
C GLN A 46 0.98 -21.75 1.72
N SER A 47 0.36 -20.85 2.50
CA SER A 47 -0.91 -21.10 3.18
C SER A 47 -2.04 -21.44 2.20
N ARG A 48 -3.02 -22.25 2.65
CA ARG A 48 -4.21 -22.58 1.84
C ARG A 48 -5.07 -21.35 1.51
N GLN A 49 -5.12 -20.39 2.42
CA GLN A 49 -5.88 -19.14 2.26
C GLN A 49 -5.21 -18.16 1.28
N GLY A 50 -3.91 -18.33 1.03
CA GLY A 50 -3.13 -17.47 0.14
C GLY A 50 -2.62 -16.19 0.81
N PHE A 51 -1.76 -15.47 0.09
CA PHE A 51 -0.97 -14.35 0.63
C PHE A 51 -1.82 -13.18 1.16
N TRP A 52 -2.83 -12.76 0.39
CA TRP A 52 -3.64 -11.60 0.75
C TRP A 52 -4.59 -11.89 1.92
N ALA A 53 -5.21 -13.08 1.95
CA ALA A 53 -6.14 -13.47 3.00
C ALA A 53 -5.44 -13.66 4.37
N THR A 54 -4.16 -14.04 4.37
CA THR A 54 -3.35 -14.20 5.59
C THR A 54 -2.68 -12.90 6.07
N GLY A 55 -3.10 -11.74 5.54
CA GLY A 55 -2.67 -10.42 6.01
C GLY A 55 -1.64 -9.72 5.12
N GLY A 56 -1.30 -10.25 3.95
CA GLY A 56 -0.45 -9.60 2.94
C GLY A 56 0.91 -9.17 3.50
N PHE A 57 1.19 -7.86 3.54
CA PHE A 57 2.41 -7.29 4.12
C PHE A 57 2.25 -6.74 5.55
N ARG A 58 1.09 -6.91 6.20
CA ARG A 58 0.86 -6.41 7.57
C ARG A 58 1.35 -7.40 8.62
N GLY A 59 2.01 -6.93 9.67
CA GLY A 59 2.45 -7.81 10.77
C GLY A 59 3.46 -8.88 10.32
N VAL A 60 4.40 -8.53 9.45
CA VAL A 60 5.42 -9.45 8.92
C VAL A 60 6.43 -9.94 9.98
N TYR A 61 6.43 -9.36 11.18
CA TYR A 61 7.23 -9.80 12.32
C TYR A 61 6.45 -10.67 13.34
N SER A 62 5.20 -11.00 13.03
CA SER A 62 4.36 -11.84 13.89
C SER A 62 4.93 -13.25 13.98
N GLY A 63 5.40 -13.64 15.17
CA GLY A 63 5.98 -14.96 15.42
C GLY A 63 7.49 -14.94 15.71
N VAL A 64 8.18 -13.79 15.57
CA VAL A 64 9.65 -13.70 15.65
C VAL A 64 10.22 -14.21 16.98
N GLY A 65 9.50 -14.00 18.09
CA GLY A 65 9.93 -14.49 19.40
C GLY A 65 9.98 -16.02 19.49
N ALA A 66 9.06 -16.72 18.82
CA ALA A 66 9.10 -18.18 18.79
C ALA A 66 10.32 -18.68 18.00
N ALA A 67 10.59 -18.07 16.84
CA ALA A 67 11.76 -18.38 16.01
C ALA A 67 13.07 -18.23 16.80
N ALA A 68 13.25 -17.08 17.46
CA ALA A 68 14.43 -16.79 18.27
C ALA A 68 14.64 -17.81 19.41
N LEU A 69 13.55 -18.23 20.07
CA LEU A 69 13.61 -19.24 21.14
C LEU A 69 13.92 -20.65 20.63
N GLY A 70 13.54 -20.97 19.39
CA GLY A 70 13.72 -22.30 18.80
C GLY A 70 15.08 -22.53 18.13
N SER A 71 15.69 -21.49 17.56
CA SER A 71 16.90 -21.60 16.74
C SER A 71 18.12 -22.10 17.53
N ALA A 72 18.40 -21.54 18.72
CA ALA A 72 19.60 -21.89 19.48
C ALA A 72 19.57 -23.31 20.08
N PRO A 73 18.48 -23.78 20.73
CA PRO A 73 18.41 -25.16 21.23
C PRO A 73 18.50 -26.20 20.12
N ALA A 74 17.85 -25.97 18.97
CA ALA A 74 17.89 -26.90 17.85
C ALA A 74 19.30 -27.03 17.27
N ALA A 75 20.03 -25.92 17.10
CA ALA A 75 21.41 -25.94 16.62
C ALA A 75 22.35 -26.66 17.62
N SER A 76 22.22 -26.39 18.92
CA SER A 76 23.01 -27.07 19.95
C SER A 76 22.77 -28.58 19.97
N LEU A 77 21.50 -29.01 19.92
CA LEU A 77 21.15 -30.43 19.89
C LEU A 77 21.62 -31.14 18.63
N PHE A 78 21.59 -30.47 17.48
CA PHE A 78 22.16 -30.97 16.23
C PHE A 78 23.64 -31.30 16.42
N PHE A 79 24.46 -30.33 16.83
CA PHE A 79 25.90 -30.55 16.95
C PHE A 79 26.26 -31.58 18.02
N LEU A 80 25.58 -31.56 19.16
CA LEU A 80 25.80 -32.55 20.23
C LEU A 80 25.49 -33.97 19.74
N THR A 81 24.35 -34.16 19.08
CA THR A 81 23.94 -35.46 18.57
C THR A 81 24.84 -35.90 17.42
N TYR A 82 25.23 -34.99 16.55
CA TYR A 82 26.15 -35.28 15.44
C TYR A 82 27.51 -35.79 15.93
N GLU A 83 28.13 -35.11 16.90
CA GLU A 83 29.40 -35.55 17.48
C GLU A 83 29.27 -36.89 18.23
N GLN A 84 28.18 -37.08 18.98
CA GLN A 84 27.97 -38.29 19.75
C GLN A 84 27.59 -39.50 18.87
N SER A 85 26.89 -39.29 17.76
CA SER A 85 26.59 -40.32 16.76
C SER A 85 27.84 -40.78 16.02
N LYS A 86 28.76 -39.87 15.66
CA LYS A 86 30.05 -40.23 15.06
C LYS A 86 30.88 -41.12 15.99
N ALA A 87 30.85 -40.85 17.29
CA ALA A 87 31.61 -41.61 18.29
C ALA A 87 31.04 -43.01 18.61
N ARG A 88 29.77 -43.27 18.28
CA ARG A 88 29.06 -44.52 18.67
C ARG A 88 28.67 -45.42 17.50
N LEU A 89 28.68 -44.93 16.26
CA LEU A 89 28.33 -45.73 15.09
C LEU A 89 29.54 -46.59 14.64
N PRO A 90 29.35 -47.91 14.43
CA PRO A 90 30.42 -48.81 14.00
C PRO A 90 30.67 -48.72 12.49
N LEU A 91 30.92 -47.51 11.98
CA LEU A 91 31.21 -47.24 10.56
C LEU A 91 32.61 -46.66 10.42
N LYS A 92 33.27 -46.93 9.29
CA LYS A 92 34.66 -46.50 9.04
C LYS A 92 34.79 -44.97 9.18
N GLU A 93 35.77 -44.52 9.97
CA GLU A 93 36.08 -43.10 10.15
C GLU A 93 36.31 -42.43 8.78
N GLY A 94 35.67 -41.28 8.57
CA GLY A 94 35.71 -40.54 7.31
C GLY A 94 34.82 -41.08 6.19
N SER A 95 34.05 -42.16 6.40
CA SER A 95 33.11 -42.65 5.38
C SER A 95 31.91 -41.71 5.22
N PHE A 96 31.48 -41.50 3.96
CA PHE A 96 30.27 -40.72 3.66
C PHE A 96 29.03 -41.24 4.40
N LEU A 97 28.95 -42.57 4.60
CA LEU A 97 27.87 -43.22 5.34
C LEU A 97 27.89 -42.86 6.84
N LEU A 98 29.07 -42.80 7.48
CA LEU A 98 29.18 -42.36 8.88
C LEU A 98 28.68 -40.92 9.05
N HIS A 99 29.14 -40.00 8.19
CA HIS A 99 28.73 -38.60 8.25
C HIS A 99 27.25 -38.40 7.87
N GLY A 100 26.75 -39.12 6.86
CA GLY A 100 25.35 -39.05 6.42
C GLY A 100 24.37 -39.59 7.46
N CYS A 101 24.64 -40.77 8.04
CA CYS A 101 23.80 -41.35 9.09
C CYS A 101 23.83 -40.50 10.37
N SER A 102 25.00 -39.98 10.76
CA SER A 102 25.12 -39.09 11.92
C SER A 102 24.37 -37.78 11.72
N ALA A 103 24.44 -37.19 10.52
CA ALA A 103 23.69 -35.97 10.19
C ALA A 103 22.16 -36.21 10.17
N ALA A 104 21.70 -37.34 9.64
CA ALA A 104 20.28 -37.68 9.65
C ALA A 104 19.73 -37.89 11.07
N LEU A 105 20.47 -38.60 11.94
CA LEU A 105 20.12 -38.77 13.35
C LEU A 105 20.11 -37.43 14.10
N ALA A 106 21.10 -36.58 13.85
CA ALA A 106 21.18 -35.24 14.42
C ALA A 106 19.99 -34.36 13.98
N GLU A 107 19.58 -34.42 12.71
CA GLU A 107 18.45 -33.67 12.19
C GLU A 107 17.12 -34.13 12.80
N CYS A 108 16.95 -35.43 13.08
CA CYS A 108 15.79 -35.93 13.82
C CYS A 108 15.67 -35.29 15.21
N VAL A 109 16.76 -35.28 15.98
CA VAL A 109 16.76 -34.69 17.33
C VAL A 109 16.59 -33.17 17.27
N ALA A 110 17.25 -32.50 16.32
CA ALA A 110 17.12 -31.06 16.13
C ALA A 110 15.69 -30.65 15.72
N CYS A 111 15.06 -31.42 14.83
CA CYS A 111 13.67 -31.21 14.44
C CYS A 111 12.70 -31.38 15.61
N ALA A 112 12.97 -32.29 16.55
CA ALA A 112 12.11 -32.48 17.71
C ALA A 112 12.10 -31.23 18.61
N ALA A 113 13.23 -30.53 18.74
CA ALA A 113 13.30 -29.26 19.47
C ALA A 113 12.77 -28.07 18.66
N ARG A 114 12.93 -28.08 17.34
CA ARG A 114 12.55 -26.97 16.44
C ARG A 114 11.05 -26.91 16.15
N VAL A 115 10.40 -28.07 15.95
CA VAL A 115 9.01 -28.14 15.45
C VAL A 115 7.97 -27.44 16.34
N PRO A 116 8.02 -27.54 17.68
CA PRO A 116 7.11 -26.78 18.55
C PRO A 116 7.22 -25.26 18.34
N SER A 117 8.44 -24.75 18.18
CA SER A 117 8.69 -23.33 17.88
C SER A 117 8.20 -22.95 16.47
N ASP A 118 8.47 -23.78 15.47
CA ASP A 118 8.04 -23.57 14.08
C ASP A 118 6.51 -23.50 13.95
N ILE A 119 5.76 -24.34 14.67
CA ILE A 119 4.30 -24.31 14.65
C ILE A 119 3.78 -22.99 15.21
N LEU A 120 4.31 -22.52 16.36
CA LEU A 120 3.91 -21.23 16.94
C LEU A 120 4.24 -20.08 16.01
N LYS A 121 5.42 -20.10 15.40
CA LYS A 121 5.89 -19.12 14.43
C LYS A 121 4.97 -19.07 13.21
N GLN A 122 4.74 -20.19 12.53
CA GLN A 122 3.98 -20.23 11.28
C GLN A 122 2.51 -19.85 11.46
N ASN A 123 1.88 -20.30 12.54
CA ASN A 123 0.48 -19.95 12.85
C ASN A 123 0.31 -18.44 13.13
N ARG A 124 1.31 -17.81 13.75
CA ARG A 124 1.36 -16.34 13.94
C ARG A 124 1.64 -15.61 12.63
N GLN A 125 2.55 -16.11 11.80
CA GLN A 125 2.86 -15.54 10.48
C GLN A 125 1.66 -15.57 9.54
N ALA A 126 0.90 -16.66 9.53
CA ALA A 126 -0.32 -16.81 8.74
C ALA A 126 -1.54 -16.02 9.30
N GLY A 127 -1.38 -15.32 10.43
CA GLY A 127 -2.44 -14.51 11.02
C GLY A 127 -3.63 -15.34 11.56
N GLN A 128 -3.43 -16.64 11.80
CA GLN A 128 -4.51 -17.52 12.25
C GLN A 128 -4.94 -17.25 13.71
N PHE A 129 -4.03 -16.73 14.53
CA PHE A 129 -4.22 -16.45 15.96
C PHE A 129 -3.59 -15.12 16.37
N GLY A 130 -4.21 -14.40 17.31
CA GLY A 130 -3.85 -13.05 17.74
C GLY A 130 -2.72 -12.97 18.77
N THR A 131 -2.54 -14.02 19.59
CA THR A 131 -1.48 -14.10 20.62
C THR A 131 -0.83 -15.49 20.68
N TYR A 132 0.37 -15.60 21.28
CA TYR A 132 1.01 -16.91 21.49
C TYR A 132 0.20 -17.80 22.43
N ARG A 133 -0.44 -17.21 23.45
CA ARG A 133 -1.27 -17.92 24.43
C ARG A 133 -2.48 -18.58 23.76
N GLU A 134 -3.10 -17.92 22.79
CA GLU A 134 -4.19 -18.49 22.00
C GLU A 134 -3.74 -19.72 21.22
N VAL A 135 -2.59 -19.65 20.53
CA VAL A 135 -2.06 -20.79 19.76
C VAL A 135 -1.76 -21.98 20.67
N ILE A 136 -1.04 -21.74 21.78
CA ILE A 136 -0.66 -22.77 22.75
C ILE A 136 -1.93 -23.40 23.37
N SER A 137 -2.87 -22.57 23.80
CA SER A 137 -4.13 -23.05 24.40
C SER A 137 -4.98 -23.84 23.41
N HIS A 138 -5.02 -23.43 22.14
CA HIS A 138 -5.79 -24.11 21.10
C HIS A 138 -5.17 -25.47 20.75
N ILE A 139 -3.84 -25.54 20.60
CA ILE A 139 -3.14 -26.80 20.34
C ILE A 139 -3.33 -27.77 21.50
N TYR A 140 -3.09 -27.29 22.73
CA TYR A 140 -3.14 -28.14 23.92
C TYR A 140 -4.55 -28.69 24.18
N ARG A 141 -5.61 -27.87 23.99
CA ARG A 141 -7.00 -28.30 24.22
C ARG A 141 -7.53 -29.28 23.17
N ASN A 142 -7.16 -29.10 21.90
CA ASN A 142 -7.75 -29.87 20.80
C ASN A 142 -6.92 -31.08 20.37
N PHE A 143 -5.59 -31.04 20.54
CA PHE A 143 -4.67 -32.07 20.06
C PHE A 143 -3.67 -32.56 21.12
N GLY A 144 -3.78 -32.05 22.35
CA GLY A 144 -2.85 -32.37 23.44
C GLY A 144 -1.41 -31.97 23.13
N VAL A 145 -0.45 -32.61 23.81
CA VAL A 145 0.99 -32.37 23.62
C VAL A 145 1.46 -32.81 22.22
N GLY A 146 0.80 -33.82 21.63
CA GLY A 146 1.12 -34.31 20.28
C GLY A 146 0.89 -33.29 19.17
N GLY A 147 -0.03 -32.33 19.36
CA GLY A 147 -0.29 -31.26 18.40
C GLY A 147 0.89 -30.30 18.18
N PHE A 148 1.79 -30.16 19.15
CA PHE A 148 3.03 -29.37 19.00
C PHE A 148 4.06 -30.04 18.07
N PHE A 149 3.81 -31.28 17.64
CA PHE A 149 4.65 -32.02 16.68
C PHE A 149 3.96 -32.22 15.32
N THR A 150 2.82 -31.56 15.07
CA THR A 150 2.15 -31.57 13.77
C THR A 150 3.06 -30.99 12.68
N GLY A 151 3.37 -31.79 11.65
CA GLY A 151 4.32 -31.41 10.60
C GLY A 151 5.77 -31.83 10.85
N TYR A 152 6.06 -32.60 11.91
CA TYR A 152 7.39 -33.16 12.17
C TYR A 152 7.91 -34.01 11.01
N LEU A 153 7.11 -34.97 10.52
CA LEU A 153 7.48 -35.81 9.37
C LEU A 153 7.69 -34.99 8.08
N ALA A 154 6.86 -33.97 7.86
CA ALA A 154 7.00 -33.07 6.72
C ALA A 154 8.27 -32.20 6.83
N THR A 155 8.71 -31.90 8.05
CA THR A 155 9.96 -31.21 8.32
C THR A 155 11.15 -32.10 7.97
N LEU A 156 11.18 -33.35 8.44
CA LEU A 156 12.24 -34.30 8.08
C LEU A 156 12.32 -34.56 6.58
N ALA A 157 11.15 -34.75 5.95
CA ALA A 157 11.05 -34.94 4.50
C ALA A 157 11.60 -33.75 3.71
N ARG A 158 11.66 -32.55 4.29
CA ARG A 158 12.28 -31.36 3.69
C ARG A 158 13.77 -31.24 4.01
N GLU A 159 14.16 -31.34 5.28
CA GLU A 159 15.53 -31.05 5.74
C GLU A 159 16.55 -32.05 5.18
N ILE A 160 16.18 -33.35 5.16
CA ILE A 160 17.09 -34.41 4.70
C ILE A 160 17.43 -34.18 3.21
N PRO A 161 16.47 -34.12 2.27
CA PRO A 161 16.79 -33.83 0.86
C PRO A 161 17.49 -32.49 0.65
N PHE A 162 17.17 -31.46 1.44
CA PHE A 162 17.79 -30.15 1.32
C PHE A 162 19.30 -30.23 1.56
N GLY A 163 19.75 -30.87 2.65
CA GLY A 163 21.17 -31.07 2.93
C GLY A 163 21.88 -31.93 1.87
N PHE A 164 21.23 -33.01 1.41
CA PHE A 164 21.79 -33.88 0.36
C PHE A 164 21.99 -33.17 -0.99
N ILE A 165 21.27 -32.09 -1.26
CA ILE A 165 21.41 -31.30 -2.49
C ILE A 165 22.41 -30.15 -2.28
N GLU A 166 22.30 -29.43 -1.15
CA GLU A 166 23.10 -28.23 -0.88
C GLU A 166 24.60 -28.55 -0.77
N PHE A 167 24.98 -29.52 0.06
CA PHE A 167 26.39 -29.77 0.36
C PHE A 167 27.21 -30.21 -0.88
N PRO A 168 26.75 -31.17 -1.72
CA PRO A 168 27.51 -31.55 -2.92
C PRO A 168 27.64 -30.42 -3.94
N ILE A 169 26.60 -29.60 -4.11
CA ILE A 169 26.65 -28.44 -5.01
C ILE A 169 27.64 -27.40 -4.46
N TRP A 170 27.58 -27.13 -3.15
CA TRP A 170 28.50 -26.21 -2.48
C TRP A 170 29.96 -26.62 -2.62
N GLU A 171 30.29 -27.89 -2.39
CA GLU A 171 31.65 -28.42 -2.54
C GLU A 171 32.16 -28.30 -3.99
N LYS A 172 31.33 -28.67 -4.98
CA LYS A 172 31.69 -28.54 -6.40
C LYS A 172 31.90 -27.08 -6.82
N LEU A 173 31.04 -26.17 -6.35
CA LEU A 173 31.17 -24.73 -6.63
C LEU A 173 32.44 -24.14 -6.00
N LYS A 174 32.81 -24.55 -4.78
CA LYS A 174 34.07 -24.15 -4.16
C LYS A 174 35.27 -24.62 -4.97
N VAL A 175 35.31 -25.88 -5.39
CA VAL A 175 36.41 -26.41 -6.22
C VAL A 175 36.51 -25.67 -7.55
N TYR A 176 35.39 -25.37 -8.19
CA TYR A 176 35.36 -24.61 -9.44
C TYR A 176 35.84 -23.17 -9.25
N ALA A 177 35.36 -22.47 -8.22
CA ALA A 177 35.76 -21.10 -7.91
C ALA A 177 37.25 -20.99 -7.53
N ALA A 178 37.78 -21.97 -6.81
CA ALA A 178 39.21 -22.06 -6.47
C ALA A 178 40.07 -22.21 -7.73
N ARG A 179 39.66 -23.09 -8.66
CA ARG A 179 40.33 -23.30 -9.96
C ARG A 179 40.32 -22.04 -10.82
N MET A 180 39.21 -21.32 -10.88
CA MET A 180 39.13 -20.07 -11.65
C MET A 180 40.00 -18.94 -11.10
N GLN A 181 40.29 -18.96 -9.79
CA GLN A 181 41.14 -17.97 -9.13
C GLN A 181 42.61 -18.40 -9.04
N GLY A 182 42.97 -19.59 -9.52
CA GLY A 182 44.32 -20.15 -9.42
C GLY A 182 44.80 -20.38 -7.98
N ARG A 183 43.88 -20.63 -7.04
CA ARG A 183 44.17 -20.83 -5.60
C ARG A 183 43.81 -22.25 -5.16
N GLU A 184 44.50 -22.78 -4.15
CA GLU A 184 44.15 -24.09 -3.55
C GLU A 184 42.84 -24.04 -2.74
N GLN A 185 42.47 -22.88 -2.19
CA GLN A 185 41.25 -22.70 -1.39
C GLN A 185 40.54 -21.37 -1.72
N VAL A 186 39.20 -21.39 -1.66
CA VAL A 186 38.35 -20.20 -1.86
C VAL A 186 38.38 -19.33 -0.61
N THR A 187 38.31 -18.01 -0.78
CA THR A 187 38.14 -17.08 0.35
C THR A 187 36.85 -17.39 1.12
N PRO A 188 36.77 -17.09 2.44
CA PRO A 188 35.53 -17.31 3.22
C PRO A 188 34.29 -16.65 2.59
N PHE A 189 34.46 -15.45 2.03
CA PHE A 189 33.40 -14.74 1.30
C PHE A 189 33.03 -15.43 -0.03
N GLY A 190 34.01 -15.91 -0.80
CA GLY A 190 33.74 -16.68 -2.02
C GLY A 190 33.05 -18.02 -1.71
N GLY A 191 33.42 -18.67 -0.61
CA GLY A 191 32.73 -19.86 -0.10
C GLY A 191 31.29 -19.59 0.31
N ALA A 192 31.00 -18.41 0.88
CA ALA A 192 29.66 -17.97 1.21
C ALA A 192 28.79 -17.74 -0.04
N ILE A 193 29.34 -17.15 -1.10
CA ILE A 193 28.63 -16.97 -2.39
C ILE A 193 28.33 -18.32 -3.03
N CYS A 194 29.30 -19.25 -3.02
CA CYS A 194 29.07 -20.62 -3.48
C CYS A 194 27.95 -21.30 -2.68
N GLY A 195 27.91 -21.06 -1.36
CA GLY A 195 26.85 -21.55 -0.47
C GLY A 195 25.49 -20.94 -0.79
N ALA A 196 25.43 -19.63 -1.05
CA ALA A 196 24.21 -18.93 -1.43
C ALA A 196 23.58 -19.46 -2.73
N ILE A 197 24.41 -19.79 -3.72
CA ILE A 197 23.98 -20.39 -5.00
C ILE A 197 23.52 -21.83 -4.78
N ALA A 198 24.31 -22.64 -4.07
CA ALA A 198 23.98 -24.03 -3.76
C ALA A 198 22.66 -24.15 -2.96
N GLY A 199 22.54 -23.35 -1.89
CA GLY A 199 21.35 -23.28 -1.06
C GLY A 199 20.14 -22.76 -1.84
N GLY A 200 20.32 -21.80 -2.75
CA GLY A 200 19.25 -21.32 -3.64
C GLY A 200 18.70 -22.43 -4.55
N ILE A 201 19.58 -23.22 -5.16
CA ILE A 201 19.18 -24.37 -5.99
C ILE A 201 18.47 -25.44 -5.13
N ALA A 202 19.05 -25.79 -3.98
CA ALA A 202 18.46 -26.74 -3.04
C ALA A 202 17.07 -26.28 -2.55
N ALA A 203 16.91 -24.99 -2.29
CA ALA A 203 15.65 -24.38 -1.88
C ALA A 203 14.59 -24.48 -2.98
N ALA A 204 14.95 -24.22 -4.25
CA ALA A 204 14.03 -24.36 -5.37
C ALA A 204 13.54 -25.81 -5.53
N VAL A 205 14.48 -26.78 -5.56
CA VAL A 205 14.16 -28.20 -5.75
C VAL A 205 13.29 -28.76 -4.62
N THR A 206 13.55 -28.35 -3.38
CA THR A 206 12.79 -28.85 -2.21
C THR A 206 11.54 -28.01 -1.90
N THR A 207 11.15 -27.05 -2.75
CA THR A 207 9.95 -26.21 -2.52
C THR A 207 8.67 -27.01 -2.36
N PRO A 208 8.40 -28.06 -3.15
CA PRO A 208 7.21 -28.90 -2.95
C PRO A 208 7.07 -29.45 -1.53
N LEU A 209 8.17 -29.94 -0.95
CA LEU A 209 8.19 -30.55 0.39
C LEU A 209 7.95 -29.50 1.48
N ASP A 210 8.44 -28.29 1.25
CA ASP A 210 8.27 -27.16 2.14
C ASP A 210 6.83 -26.60 2.13
N VAL A 211 6.14 -26.60 0.98
CA VAL A 211 4.70 -26.30 0.91
C VAL A 211 3.89 -27.30 1.73
N VAL A 212 4.22 -28.60 1.65
CA VAL A 212 3.53 -29.63 2.45
C VAL A 212 3.79 -29.41 3.94
N LYS A 213 5.04 -29.14 4.36
CA LYS A 213 5.37 -28.77 5.75
C LYS A 213 4.50 -27.62 6.25
N THR A 214 4.47 -26.51 5.51
CA THR A 214 3.75 -25.30 5.92
C THR A 214 2.25 -25.55 6.02
N ARG A 215 1.66 -26.32 5.10
CA ARG A 215 0.22 -26.64 5.15
C ARG A 215 -0.15 -27.59 6.28
N SER A 216 0.69 -28.57 6.57
CA SER A 216 0.49 -29.45 7.72
C SER A 216 0.57 -28.68 9.04
N MET A 217 1.49 -27.73 9.19
CA MET A 217 1.61 -26.92 10.41
C MET A 217 0.44 -25.92 10.60
N LEU A 218 -0.20 -25.50 9.50
CA LEU A 218 -1.34 -24.57 9.51
C LEU A 218 -2.72 -25.26 9.56
N SER A 219 -2.80 -26.59 9.47
CA SER A 219 -4.07 -27.34 9.50
C SER A 219 -4.69 -27.47 10.89
N ILE A 220 -3.95 -27.08 11.94
CA ILE A 220 -4.37 -27.09 13.35
C ILE A 220 -5.64 -26.26 13.59
N LYS A 221 -5.89 -25.23 12.78
CA LYS A 221 -7.12 -24.41 12.85
C LYS A 221 -8.30 -25.00 12.06
N ALA A 222 -8.04 -25.87 11.07
CA ALA A 222 -9.00 -26.23 10.04
C ALA A 222 -9.67 -27.60 10.21
N THR A 223 -9.25 -28.43 11.19
CA THR A 223 -9.70 -29.83 11.27
C THR A 223 -9.86 -30.32 12.71
N GLU A 224 -11.00 -30.95 13.03
CA GLU A 224 -11.26 -31.68 14.30
C GLU A 224 -10.60 -33.06 14.34
N THR A 225 -9.95 -33.50 13.26
CA THR A 225 -9.22 -34.77 13.20
C THR A 225 -7.73 -34.51 13.02
N GLY A 226 -6.92 -35.15 13.87
CA GLY A 226 -5.47 -34.94 13.95
C GLY A 226 -4.71 -35.10 12.63
N SER A 227 -3.48 -34.57 12.62
CA SER A 227 -2.46 -34.60 11.55
C SER A 227 -2.74 -35.60 10.41
N ALA A 228 -3.26 -35.12 9.28
CA ALA A 228 -3.34 -35.93 8.07
C ALA A 228 -1.92 -36.41 7.66
N PRO A 229 -1.75 -37.67 7.22
CA PRO A 229 -0.46 -38.18 6.76
C PRO A 229 0.17 -37.29 5.68
N PHE A 230 1.50 -37.16 5.68
CA PHE A 230 2.26 -36.34 4.73
C PHE A 230 1.84 -36.57 3.27
N LEU A 231 1.72 -37.84 2.87
CA LEU A 231 1.31 -38.23 1.51
C LEU A 231 -0.12 -37.81 1.18
N LYS A 232 -1.04 -37.89 2.17
CA LYS A 232 -2.42 -37.44 2.00
C LYS A 232 -2.47 -35.93 1.79
N THR A 233 -1.75 -35.16 2.60
CA THR A 233 -1.66 -33.70 2.44
C THR A 233 -1.10 -33.33 1.06
N MET A 234 -0.04 -34.00 0.60
CA MET A 234 0.53 -33.76 -0.74
C MET A 234 -0.47 -34.08 -1.86
N MET A 235 -1.15 -35.23 -1.78
CA MET A 235 -2.17 -35.64 -2.74
C MET A 235 -3.35 -34.66 -2.77
N ASP A 236 -3.80 -34.20 -1.60
CA ASP A 236 -4.90 -33.25 -1.47
C ASP A 236 -4.55 -31.92 -2.12
N ILE A 237 -3.32 -31.41 -1.96
CA ILE A 237 -2.86 -30.17 -2.62
C ILE A 237 -2.93 -30.31 -4.15
N VAL A 238 -2.39 -31.41 -4.68
CA VAL A 238 -2.34 -31.63 -6.14
C VAL A 238 -3.73 -31.81 -6.73
N ARG A 239 -4.63 -32.53 -6.03
CA ARG A 239 -6.00 -32.77 -6.50
C ARG A 239 -6.88 -31.51 -6.43
N THR A 240 -6.73 -30.69 -5.39
CA THR A 240 -7.61 -29.53 -5.15
C THR A 240 -7.13 -28.23 -5.79
N GLU A 241 -5.81 -27.99 -5.84
CA GLU A 241 -5.23 -26.73 -6.33
C GLU A 241 -4.30 -26.91 -7.54
N GLY A 242 -4.10 -28.15 -7.99
CA GLY A 242 -3.21 -28.50 -9.08
C GLY A 242 -1.74 -28.59 -8.69
N PRO A 243 -0.89 -29.19 -9.54
CA PRO A 243 0.53 -29.43 -9.24
C PRO A 243 1.34 -28.13 -9.11
N ARG A 244 0.92 -27.03 -9.75
CA ARG A 244 1.55 -25.71 -9.62
C ARG A 244 1.44 -25.12 -8.20
N ALA A 245 0.51 -25.60 -7.37
CA ALA A 245 0.40 -25.15 -5.99
C ALA A 245 1.63 -25.53 -5.15
N LEU A 246 2.35 -26.59 -5.52
CA LEU A 246 3.57 -27.05 -4.84
C LEU A 246 4.78 -26.13 -5.06
N THR A 247 4.71 -25.20 -6.02
CA THR A 247 5.79 -24.21 -6.26
C THR A 247 5.47 -22.83 -5.68
N LYS A 248 4.35 -22.69 -4.93
CA LYS A 248 3.98 -21.43 -4.27
C LYS A 248 5.05 -21.02 -3.25
N GLY A 249 5.50 -19.77 -3.32
CA GLY A 249 6.51 -19.20 -2.41
C GLY A 249 7.96 -19.58 -2.74
N MET A 250 8.23 -20.22 -3.89
CA MET A 250 9.59 -20.60 -4.32
C MET A 250 10.55 -19.40 -4.35
N LEU A 251 10.15 -18.28 -4.97
CA LEU A 251 11.00 -17.10 -5.12
C LEU A 251 11.41 -16.48 -3.77
N PRO A 252 10.48 -16.17 -2.84
CA PRO A 252 10.84 -15.74 -1.48
C PRO A 252 11.78 -16.70 -0.77
N ARG A 253 11.58 -18.02 -0.93
CA ARG A 253 12.43 -19.03 -0.29
C ARG A 253 13.86 -19.02 -0.84
N VAL A 254 14.03 -18.93 -2.16
CA VAL A 254 15.36 -18.83 -2.78
C VAL A 254 16.07 -17.57 -2.29
N ILE A 255 15.37 -16.42 -2.27
CA ILE A 255 15.92 -15.16 -1.77
C ILE A 255 16.36 -15.29 -0.31
N GLN A 256 15.54 -15.90 0.55
CA GLN A 256 15.84 -16.10 1.96
C GLN A 256 17.11 -16.95 2.15
N VAL A 257 17.19 -18.11 1.49
CA VAL A 257 18.33 -19.03 1.66
C VAL A 257 19.61 -18.42 1.06
N SER A 258 19.53 -17.83 -0.14
CA SER A 258 20.69 -17.22 -0.79
C SER A 258 21.22 -15.99 -0.03
N SER A 259 20.34 -15.18 0.57
CA SER A 259 20.76 -13.98 1.32
C SER A 259 21.27 -14.32 2.72
N GLY A 260 20.75 -15.40 3.33
CA GLY A 260 21.07 -15.81 4.70
C GLY A 260 22.56 -16.08 4.91
N GLY A 261 23.21 -16.77 3.97
CA GLY A 261 24.65 -17.04 4.05
C GLY A 261 25.50 -15.77 4.06
N ILE A 262 25.19 -14.80 3.18
CA ILE A 262 25.94 -13.54 3.09
C ILE A 262 25.82 -12.73 4.38
N ILE A 263 24.60 -12.63 4.92
CA ILE A 263 24.32 -11.90 6.17
C ILE A 263 24.98 -12.61 7.36
N PHE A 264 24.90 -13.94 7.42
CA PHE A 264 25.50 -14.73 8.49
C PHE A 264 27.02 -14.48 8.61
N PHE A 265 27.77 -14.59 7.51
CA PHE A 265 29.22 -14.42 7.55
C PHE A 265 29.64 -12.97 7.84
N GLY A 266 28.90 -11.98 7.33
CA GLY A 266 29.17 -10.57 7.64
C GLY A 266 29.02 -10.27 9.14
N ILE A 267 27.93 -10.77 9.74
CA ILE A 267 27.63 -10.52 11.15
C ILE A 267 28.47 -11.40 12.07
N TYR A 268 28.77 -12.64 11.69
CA TYR A 268 29.67 -13.51 12.44
C TYR A 268 31.07 -12.90 12.54
N GLY A 269 31.59 -12.36 11.44
CA GLY A 269 32.88 -11.66 11.43
C GLY A 269 32.88 -10.44 12.35
N TRP A 270 31.88 -9.58 12.22
CA TRP A 270 31.73 -8.40 13.09
C TRP A 270 31.58 -8.77 14.57
N ALA A 271 30.74 -9.76 14.90
CA ALA A 271 30.51 -10.20 16.27
C ALA A 271 31.76 -10.88 16.88
N SER A 272 32.53 -11.62 16.08
CA SER A 272 33.80 -12.21 16.50
C SER A 272 34.85 -11.14 16.81
N GLU A 273 34.96 -10.10 15.99
CA GLU A 273 35.87 -8.98 16.26
C GLU A 273 35.45 -8.16 17.48
N MET A 274 34.14 -7.94 17.68
CA MET A 274 33.61 -7.27 18.87
C MET A 274 33.85 -8.08 20.16
N THR A 275 33.68 -9.41 20.13
CA THR A 275 33.96 -10.26 21.30
C THR A 275 35.45 -10.32 21.63
N LYS A 276 36.33 -10.28 20.62
CA LYS A 276 37.78 -10.11 20.84
C LYS A 276 38.11 -8.75 21.45
N ALA A 277 37.50 -7.67 20.95
CA ALA A 277 37.69 -6.31 21.48
C ALA A 277 37.17 -6.16 22.92
N MET A 278 36.01 -6.73 23.24
CA MET A 278 35.50 -6.78 24.62
C MET A 278 36.38 -7.65 25.53
N GLY A 279 36.88 -8.78 25.04
CA GLY A 279 37.84 -9.61 25.77
C GLY A 279 39.16 -8.87 26.06
N PHE A 280 39.62 -8.05 25.12
CA PHE A 280 40.76 -7.16 25.31
C PHE A 280 40.49 -6.12 26.41
N VAL A 281 39.34 -5.43 26.37
CA VAL A 281 38.95 -4.44 27.38
C VAL A 281 38.83 -5.08 28.77
N VAL A 282 38.19 -6.25 28.89
CA VAL A 282 38.07 -6.97 30.15
C VAL A 282 39.44 -7.40 30.68
N SER A 283 40.34 -7.88 29.81
CA SER A 283 41.71 -8.25 30.20
C SER A 283 42.54 -7.03 30.65
N THR A 284 42.38 -5.88 29.99
CA THR A 284 43.01 -4.62 30.39
C THR A 284 42.47 -4.11 31.71
N VAL A 285 41.15 -4.16 31.93
CA VAL A 285 40.50 -3.76 33.20
C VAL A 285 40.89 -4.70 34.33
N VAL A 286 40.90 -6.01 34.10
CA VAL A 286 41.34 -7.00 35.09
C VAL A 286 42.82 -6.82 35.41
N SER A 287 43.69 -6.57 34.41
CA SER A 287 45.10 -6.25 34.65
C SER A 287 45.28 -4.94 35.42
N LEU A 288 44.48 -3.90 35.13
CA LEU A 288 44.48 -2.64 35.89
C LEU A 288 44.03 -2.84 37.34
N VAL A 289 43.00 -3.66 37.56
CA VAL A 289 42.49 -4.00 38.90
C VAL A 289 43.51 -4.84 39.66
N VAL A 290 44.16 -5.82 39.03
CA VAL A 290 45.22 -6.63 39.64
C VAL A 290 46.46 -5.78 39.96
N THR A 291 46.82 -4.85 39.08
CA THR A 291 47.94 -3.90 39.29
C THR A 291 47.62 -2.90 40.42
N ALA A 292 46.36 -2.44 40.51
CA ALA A 292 45.89 -1.59 41.61
C ALA A 292 45.74 -2.34 42.95
N SER A 293 45.63 -3.67 42.92
CA SER A 293 45.50 -4.52 44.12
C SER A 293 46.83 -4.93 44.73
N GLY A 294 47.97 -4.56 44.12
CA GLY A 294 49.30 -4.79 44.69
C GLY A 294 49.77 -6.25 44.73
N VAL A 295 49.13 -7.16 44.00
CA VAL A 295 49.52 -8.58 43.96
C VAL A 295 50.30 -8.86 42.68
N GLY A 296 51.63 -8.90 42.80
CA GLY A 296 52.53 -9.44 41.77
C GLY A 296 53.42 -8.41 41.09
N GLN A 297 54.51 -8.01 41.75
CA GLN A 297 55.69 -7.51 41.04
C GLN A 297 56.33 -8.67 40.28
N GLY A 298 56.31 -8.61 38.95
CA GLY A 298 57.07 -9.54 38.11
C GLY A 298 56.53 -9.57 36.69
N VAL A 299 57.34 -9.11 35.74
CA VAL A 299 57.15 -9.24 34.28
C VAL A 299 56.20 -8.20 33.64
N VAL A 300 56.61 -6.93 33.63
CA VAL A 300 56.25 -6.00 32.54
C VAL A 300 57.46 -5.14 32.18
N GLY A 301 58.37 -5.70 31.37
CA GLY A 301 59.39 -4.95 30.66
C GLY A 301 58.99 -4.80 29.19
N ASN A 302 58.99 -3.56 28.69
CA ASN A 302 58.99 -3.19 27.27
C ASN A 302 57.75 -3.51 26.41
N ARG A 303 56.55 -3.04 26.77
CA ARG A 303 55.43 -2.94 25.82
C ARG A 303 54.57 -1.66 25.91
N SER A 304 55.06 -0.60 26.54
CA SER A 304 54.32 0.67 26.67
C SER A 304 54.48 1.61 25.46
N ALA A 305 55.51 1.45 24.63
CA ALA A 305 55.77 2.35 23.49
C ALA A 305 55.16 1.93 22.14
N VAL A 306 54.66 0.69 22.01
CA VAL A 306 54.05 0.18 20.75
C VAL A 306 52.52 0.23 20.80
N LEU A 307 51.93 0.48 21.98
CA LEU A 307 50.48 0.42 22.19
C LEU A 307 49.74 1.74 21.91
N VAL A 308 50.45 2.86 21.77
CA VAL A 308 49.84 4.17 21.43
C VAL A 308 49.69 4.32 19.91
N ASP A 309 50.55 3.71 19.10
CA ASP A 309 50.48 3.81 17.63
C ASP A 309 49.41 2.91 16.98
N VAL A 310 49.08 1.77 17.60
CA VAL A 310 48.05 0.87 17.05
C VAL A 310 46.63 1.40 17.29
N GLY A 311 46.44 2.19 18.36
CA GLY A 311 45.15 2.83 18.68
C GLY A 311 44.77 3.96 17.71
N PHE A 312 45.76 4.70 17.19
CA PHE A 312 45.52 5.74 16.18
C PHE A 312 45.26 5.14 14.78
N GLN A 313 45.91 4.02 14.44
CA GLN A 313 45.71 3.34 13.15
C GLN A 313 44.35 2.63 13.03
N ALA A 314 43.74 2.23 14.14
CA ALA A 314 42.39 1.65 14.13
C ALA A 314 41.29 2.71 13.90
N TRP A 315 41.55 3.98 14.25
CA TRP A 315 40.59 5.07 14.05
C TRP A 315 40.64 5.62 12.62
N ASP A 316 41.82 5.63 11.99
CA ASP A 316 41.97 6.05 10.58
C ASP A 316 41.45 5.02 9.57
N ASN A 317 41.43 3.72 9.90
CA ASN A 317 40.87 2.68 9.02
C ASN A 317 39.33 2.63 8.99
N ALA A 318 38.64 3.38 9.85
CA ALA A 318 37.17 3.49 9.85
C ALA A 318 36.63 4.51 8.83
N LYS A 319 37.49 5.18 8.06
CA LYS A 319 37.15 6.18 7.03
C LYS A 319 37.00 5.62 5.60
N VAL A 320 36.60 4.36 5.44
CA VAL A 320 36.34 3.77 4.10
C VAL A 320 34.85 3.52 3.89
N PHE A 321 34.05 4.58 3.80
CA PHE A 321 32.82 4.64 3.00
C PHE A 321 32.52 6.11 2.68
N GLY A 322 33.17 6.60 1.62
CA GLY A 322 32.99 7.96 1.12
C GLY A 322 31.61 8.18 0.51
N ILE A 323 30.86 9.13 1.07
CA ILE A 323 29.76 9.84 0.40
C ILE A 323 30.01 11.33 0.67
N PRO A 324 30.28 12.17 -0.35
CA PRO A 324 30.61 13.58 -0.13
C PRO A 324 29.35 14.41 0.12
N LEU A 325 29.41 15.27 1.13
CA LEU A 325 28.48 16.38 1.34
C LEU A 325 28.96 17.59 0.50
N PRO A 326 28.07 18.37 -0.14
CA PRO A 326 28.47 19.56 -0.88
C PRO A 326 28.68 20.73 0.08
N ARG A 327 29.80 21.45 -0.06
CA ARG A 327 29.89 22.85 0.33
C ARG A 327 30.72 23.64 -0.68
N ASP A 328 30.08 24.74 -1.07
CA ASP A 328 30.55 26.08 -1.46
C ASP A 328 31.60 26.19 -2.57
N GLY A 329 31.24 26.99 -3.56
CA GLY A 329 31.88 27.03 -4.87
C GLY A 329 33.17 27.82 -4.93
N GLU A 330 33.89 27.60 -6.02
CA GLU A 330 34.50 28.65 -6.85
C GLU A 330 34.95 28.04 -8.18
N HIS A 331 34.81 28.84 -9.24
CA HIS A 331 35.11 28.53 -10.63
C HIS A 331 36.59 28.23 -10.86
N GLN A 332 36.89 27.31 -11.80
CA GLN A 332 37.72 27.66 -12.98
C GLN A 332 37.76 26.54 -14.03
N ASP A 333 37.66 26.99 -15.28
CA ASP A 333 37.86 26.26 -16.53
C ASP A 333 39.18 25.49 -16.59
N GLN A 334 39.19 24.34 -17.27
CA GLN A 334 39.98 24.21 -18.51
C GLN A 334 39.70 22.90 -19.27
N ARG A 335 39.56 23.09 -20.58
CA ARG A 335 39.43 22.11 -21.65
C ARG A 335 40.73 21.30 -21.86
N GLN A 336 40.56 20.20 -22.61
CA GLN A 336 41.49 19.43 -23.46
C GLN A 336 41.70 18.01 -22.91
N GLY A 337 41.62 16.93 -23.68
CA GLY A 337 41.42 16.76 -25.11
C GLY A 337 41.90 15.35 -25.51
N ARG A 338 41.30 14.82 -26.57
CA ARG A 338 41.79 13.74 -27.46
C ARG A 338 41.85 12.30 -26.90
N GLN A 339 41.03 11.39 -27.47
CA GLN A 339 41.22 10.61 -28.73
C GLN A 339 42.14 9.39 -28.49
N SER A 340 41.95 8.21 -29.07
CA SER A 340 41.01 7.67 -30.05
C SER A 340 41.23 6.16 -30.17
N GLY A 341 40.24 5.46 -30.75
CA GLY A 341 40.47 4.31 -31.63
C GLY A 341 40.02 2.97 -31.06
N GLY A 342 39.17 2.17 -31.72
CA GLY A 342 38.48 2.35 -32.99
C GLY A 342 38.00 1.00 -33.54
N LYS A 343 36.79 1.02 -34.11
CA LYS A 343 36.25 0.20 -35.24
C LYS A 343 36.06 -1.32 -35.03
N GLY A 344 35.01 -1.96 -35.56
CA GLY A 344 33.93 -1.59 -36.49
C GLY A 344 32.69 -2.49 -36.30
N LYS A 345 31.45 -1.97 -36.50
CA LYS A 345 30.60 -1.99 -37.72
C LYS A 345 30.15 -3.42 -38.13
N SER A 346 28.88 -3.75 -38.40
CA SER A 346 27.71 -3.06 -39.00
C SER A 346 26.41 -3.82 -38.59
N SER A 347 25.13 -3.41 -38.76
CA SER A 347 24.40 -2.55 -39.74
C SER A 347 22.98 -2.22 -39.16
N SER A 348 22.56 -0.94 -39.10
CA SER A 348 21.51 -0.21 -39.91
C SER A 348 20.05 -0.65 -39.67
N GLY A 349 19.01 0.19 -39.50
CA GLY A 349 18.69 1.63 -39.55
C GLY A 349 17.21 1.75 -39.08
N THR A 350 16.60 2.88 -38.70
CA THR A 350 16.61 4.24 -39.26
C THR A 350 16.19 5.25 -38.19
N ASP A 351 16.95 6.34 -38.10
CA ASP A 351 16.85 7.43 -37.11
C ASP A 351 16.49 8.73 -37.85
N TYR A 352 15.27 8.78 -38.40
CA TYR A 352 14.79 9.91 -39.23
C TYR A 352 13.70 10.77 -38.56
N GLY A 353 13.35 10.52 -37.30
CA GLY A 353 12.27 11.22 -36.59
C GLY A 353 12.72 12.28 -35.56
N GLN A 354 13.97 12.26 -35.11
CA GLN A 354 14.39 13.08 -33.96
C GLN A 354 14.97 14.45 -34.34
N HIS A 355 15.48 14.62 -35.57
CA HIS A 355 16.04 15.90 -35.99
C HIS A 355 14.97 16.90 -36.43
N GLN A 356 13.87 16.43 -37.04
CA GLN A 356 12.74 17.28 -37.47
C GLN A 356 11.95 17.85 -36.28
N PHE A 357 11.83 17.09 -35.17
CA PHE A 357 11.15 17.55 -33.96
C PHE A 357 11.91 18.63 -33.19
N LYS A 358 13.24 18.67 -33.33
CA LYS A 358 14.06 19.66 -32.65
C LYS A 358 14.06 21.00 -33.40
N GLU A 359 14.17 20.96 -34.72
CA GLU A 359 14.05 22.15 -35.57
C GLU A 359 12.63 22.74 -35.55
N GLN A 360 11.56 21.92 -35.53
CA GLN A 360 10.19 22.43 -35.39
C GLN A 360 9.91 23.01 -34.00
N ARG A 361 10.47 22.43 -32.93
CA ARG A 361 10.31 22.98 -31.57
C ARG A 361 11.04 24.31 -31.42
N ASP A 362 12.23 24.42 -32.01
CA ASP A 362 13.04 25.62 -31.89
C ASP A 362 12.54 26.73 -32.85
N ALA A 363 11.94 26.40 -34.01
CA ALA A 363 11.25 27.35 -34.88
C ALA A 363 9.89 27.85 -34.33
N VAL A 364 9.15 27.03 -33.59
CA VAL A 364 7.91 27.44 -32.91
C VAL A 364 8.20 28.38 -31.73
N LEU A 365 9.37 28.25 -31.10
CA LEU A 365 9.83 29.17 -30.05
C LEU A 365 10.29 30.53 -30.60
N GLU A 366 10.70 30.61 -31.87
CA GLU A 366 11.00 31.88 -32.56
C GLU A 366 9.75 32.60 -33.11
N MET A 367 8.66 31.89 -33.40
CA MET A 367 7.45 32.48 -33.99
C MET A 367 6.46 33.14 -33.02
N TYR A 368 6.60 32.91 -31.71
CA TYR A 368 5.69 33.49 -30.70
C TYR A 368 6.48 34.28 -29.65
N PRO A 369 6.62 35.60 -29.79
CA PRO A 369 7.25 36.41 -28.75
C PRO A 369 6.39 36.33 -27.48
N SER A 370 6.98 35.77 -26.44
CA SER A 370 6.47 35.69 -25.07
C SER A 370 6.38 37.10 -24.45
N HIS A 371 5.38 37.87 -24.88
CA HIS A 371 4.98 39.10 -24.22
C HIS A 371 3.57 38.95 -23.61
N ILE A 372 3.48 38.08 -22.61
CA ILE A 372 2.76 38.42 -21.38
C ILE A 372 3.74 38.09 -20.26
N ILE A 373 4.39 39.14 -19.76
CA ILE A 373 5.36 39.10 -18.67
C ILE A 373 4.61 38.57 -17.44
N THR A 374 4.69 37.26 -17.18
CA THR A 374 4.61 36.73 -15.82
C THR A 374 5.92 37.13 -15.15
N PRO A 375 5.92 37.94 -14.08
CA PRO A 375 7.16 38.30 -13.42
C PRO A 375 7.87 37.02 -12.96
N ASP A 376 9.17 36.94 -13.26
CA ASP A 376 10.04 35.81 -12.96
C ASP A 376 9.98 35.43 -11.47
N ILE A 377 9.32 34.31 -11.21
CA ILE A 377 8.89 33.84 -9.89
C ILE A 377 10.08 33.31 -9.06
N THR A 378 11.28 33.27 -9.63
CA THR A 378 12.50 32.82 -8.95
C THR A 378 13.13 33.88 -8.04
N THR A 379 12.67 35.14 -8.12
CA THR A 379 13.32 36.29 -7.45
C THR A 379 12.48 36.96 -6.37
N MET A 380 11.35 36.37 -5.94
CA MET A 380 10.58 36.94 -4.82
C MET A 380 11.39 36.85 -3.51
N PRO A 381 11.67 37.97 -2.82
CA PRO A 381 12.42 37.95 -1.58
C PRO A 381 11.67 37.14 -0.51
N LEU A 382 12.41 36.27 0.19
CA LEU A 382 11.94 35.50 1.33
C LEU A 382 11.63 36.46 2.48
N GLU A 383 10.34 36.79 2.66
CA GLU A 383 9.89 37.47 3.88
C GLU A 383 9.84 36.50 5.07
N ASP A 384 10.13 37.05 6.25
CA ASP A 384 10.08 36.35 7.55
C ASP A 384 8.71 35.71 7.83
N PRO A 385 8.66 34.61 8.61
CA PRO A 385 7.40 33.96 8.97
C PRO A 385 6.43 34.95 9.62
N VAL A 386 5.17 34.96 9.13
CA VAL A 386 4.14 35.92 9.55
C VAL A 386 3.97 35.88 11.07
N LYS A 387 4.13 37.04 11.72
CA LYS A 387 4.00 37.21 13.18
C LYS A 387 2.63 36.77 13.75
N ARG A 388 1.60 36.63 12.90
CA ARG A 388 0.27 36.08 13.18
C ARG A 388 -0.19 35.21 12.00
N PRO A 389 -0.23 33.87 12.12
CA PRO A 389 -0.68 32.98 11.03
C PRO A 389 -2.21 32.97 10.83
N ASP A 390 -2.90 33.90 11.50
CA ASP A 390 -4.35 34.03 11.54
C ASP A 390 -4.83 34.73 10.26
N LEU A 391 -5.70 34.09 9.49
CA LEU A 391 -6.57 34.81 8.55
C LEU A 391 -7.97 34.78 9.15
N TRP A 392 -8.48 35.95 9.49
CA TRP A 392 -9.91 36.13 9.65
C TRP A 392 -10.52 35.90 8.26
N MET A 393 -11.53 35.03 8.15
CA MET A 393 -12.42 35.15 7.01
C MET A 393 -13.23 36.41 7.26
N PRO A 394 -13.29 37.36 6.31
CA PRO A 394 -14.24 38.44 6.41
C PRO A 394 -15.63 37.80 6.32
N ARG A 395 -16.30 37.68 7.45
CA ARG A 395 -17.69 38.14 7.44
C ARG A 395 -17.62 39.62 7.17
N GLN A 396 -18.53 40.14 6.32
CA GLN A 396 -18.68 41.56 6.01
C GLN A 396 -17.94 42.41 7.04
N ASP A 397 -16.83 43.03 6.64
CA ASP A 397 -16.13 43.94 7.54
C ASP A 397 -17.19 44.93 8.10
N ASP A 398 -16.98 45.52 9.28
CA ASP A 398 -17.89 46.52 9.85
C ASP A 398 -18.17 47.73 8.89
N GLU A 399 -17.47 47.78 7.74
CA GLU A 399 -17.58 48.74 6.63
C GLU A 399 -18.29 48.19 5.36
N GLY A 400 -18.71 46.91 5.31
CA GLY A 400 -19.56 46.35 4.26
C GLY A 400 -18.86 45.79 3.00
N ASP A 401 -17.52 45.79 2.93
CA ASP A 401 -16.79 45.22 1.78
C ASP A 401 -16.46 43.72 1.97
N GLU A 402 -16.66 42.93 0.91
CA GLU A 402 -16.41 41.48 0.88
C GLU A 402 -14.92 41.20 0.60
N TYR A 403 -14.10 40.98 1.64
CA TYR A 403 -12.67 40.74 1.43
C TYR A 403 -12.39 39.36 0.76
N PHE A 404 -11.76 39.41 -0.41
CA PHE A 404 -11.30 38.21 -1.11
C PHE A 404 -9.82 37.94 -0.79
N PRO A 405 -9.42 36.69 -0.43
CA PRO A 405 -8.04 36.39 -0.08
C PRO A 405 -7.04 36.75 -1.19
N LYS A 406 -5.92 37.36 -0.81
CA LYS A 406 -4.85 37.76 -1.73
C LYS A 406 -3.76 36.70 -1.80
N ALA A 407 -2.87 36.80 -2.79
CA ALA A 407 -1.73 35.88 -2.91
C ALA A 407 -0.81 35.89 -1.67
N SER A 408 -0.73 37.02 -0.97
CA SER A 408 0.00 37.20 0.30
C SER A 408 -0.60 36.41 1.47
N ASP A 409 -1.85 35.95 1.36
CA ASP A 409 -2.55 35.22 2.41
C ASP A 409 -2.32 33.71 2.35
N VAL A 410 -1.64 33.22 1.31
CA VAL A 410 -1.33 31.80 1.15
C VAL A 410 -0.47 31.31 2.33
N GLY A 411 -0.92 30.21 2.93
CA GLY A 411 -0.31 29.62 4.12
C GLY A 411 -0.89 30.11 5.45
N ARG A 412 -1.84 31.07 5.44
CA ARG A 412 -2.62 31.43 6.63
C ARG A 412 -3.83 30.52 6.81
N PHE A 413 -4.41 30.50 8.00
CA PHE A 413 -5.54 29.63 8.34
C PHE A 413 -6.86 30.40 8.37
N MET A 414 -7.87 29.89 7.67
CA MET A 414 -9.28 30.26 7.83
C MET A 414 -9.78 29.69 9.15
N ARG A 415 -10.08 30.57 10.11
CA ARG A 415 -10.63 30.19 11.41
C ARG A 415 -12.15 30.17 11.34
N LEU A 416 -12.74 29.04 11.73
CA LEU A 416 -14.17 28.87 11.86
C LEU A 416 -14.48 28.33 13.27
N PRO A 417 -15.47 28.89 13.98
CA PRO A 417 -16.03 28.25 15.16
C PRO A 417 -16.38 26.79 14.86
N ARG A 418 -16.22 25.92 15.85
CA ARG A 418 -16.46 24.48 15.65
C ARG A 418 -17.89 24.20 15.20
N ASP A 419 -18.85 24.87 15.80
CA ASP A 419 -20.27 24.68 15.50
C ASP A 419 -20.57 25.12 14.05
N GLU A 420 -20.06 26.29 13.65
CA GLU A 420 -20.18 26.77 12.27
C GLU A 420 -19.54 25.81 11.25
N LEU A 421 -18.36 25.23 11.54
CA LEU A 421 -17.75 24.26 10.63
C LEU A 421 -18.61 23.00 10.48
N MET A 422 -19.21 22.52 11.57
CA MET A 422 -20.09 21.35 11.53
C MET A 422 -21.38 21.65 10.79
N GLU A 423 -21.93 22.86 10.94
CA GLU A 423 -23.08 23.31 10.16
C GLU A 423 -22.73 23.52 8.68
N LEU A 424 -21.51 23.97 8.36
CA LEU A 424 -21.04 24.13 6.99
C LEU A 424 -20.68 22.81 6.33
N LEU A 425 -20.49 21.72 7.07
CA LEU A 425 -20.10 20.40 6.56
C LEU A 425 -20.86 19.25 7.25
N PRO A 426 -22.21 19.22 7.21
CA PRO A 426 -23.02 18.16 7.80
C PRO A 426 -22.75 16.78 7.18
N GLU A 427 -22.24 16.72 5.94
CA GLU A 427 -21.88 15.48 5.26
C GLU A 427 -20.66 14.79 5.89
N GLY A 428 -19.89 15.54 6.70
CA GLY A 428 -18.58 15.16 7.21
C GLY A 428 -17.46 15.91 6.49
N MET A 429 -16.21 15.55 6.82
CA MET A 429 -15.03 16.24 6.27
C MET A 429 -14.08 15.25 5.63
N GLY A 430 -13.54 15.64 4.47
CA GLY A 430 -12.59 14.82 3.73
C GLY A 430 -11.23 14.68 4.42
N GLY A 431 -10.56 13.58 4.12
CA GLY A 431 -9.18 13.32 4.50
C GLY A 431 -8.94 13.21 6.01
N GLU A 432 -8.00 14.00 6.50
CA GLU A 432 -7.45 13.85 7.85
C GLU A 432 -7.80 15.01 8.79
N LEU A 433 -8.60 15.96 8.32
CA LEU A 433 -9.08 17.11 9.10
C LEU A 433 -9.87 16.68 10.36
N PRO A 434 -10.75 15.65 10.34
CA PRO A 434 -11.40 15.18 11.55
C PRO A 434 -10.42 14.80 12.66
N ARG A 435 -9.25 14.23 12.31
CA ARG A 435 -8.23 13.89 13.30
C ARG A 435 -7.57 15.14 13.88
N ASP A 436 -7.34 16.15 13.06
CA ASP A 436 -6.76 17.42 13.51
C ASP A 436 -7.68 18.13 14.51
N ILE A 437 -9.00 18.07 14.25
CA ILE A 437 -10.03 18.61 15.14
C ILE A 437 -10.06 17.86 16.48
N MET A 438 -9.90 16.53 16.45
CA MET A 438 -9.88 15.70 17.67
C MET A 438 -8.68 16.01 18.59
N LEU A 439 -7.57 16.52 18.05
CA LEU A 439 -6.41 16.92 18.85
C LEU A 439 -6.65 18.22 19.64
N ILE A 440 -7.55 19.07 19.15
CA ILE A 440 -7.90 20.33 19.80
C ILE A 440 -8.89 20.02 20.94
N LYS A 441 -8.34 19.90 22.15
CA LYS A 441 -9.08 19.49 23.36
C LYS A 441 -10.18 20.47 23.78
N SER A 442 -10.00 21.77 23.51
CA SER A 442 -11.01 22.78 23.85
C SER A 442 -12.09 22.86 22.77
N ARG A 443 -13.36 22.76 23.18
CA ARG A 443 -14.53 22.95 22.30
C ARG A 443 -14.71 24.41 21.88
N GLN A 444 -14.24 25.36 22.68
CA GLN A 444 -14.40 26.81 22.43
C GLN A 444 -13.34 27.39 21.49
N ARG A 445 -12.38 26.57 21.00
CA ARG A 445 -11.34 27.05 20.09
C ARG A 445 -11.78 26.86 18.64
N ASP A 446 -11.59 27.91 17.86
CA ASP A 446 -11.81 27.88 16.42
C ASP A 446 -10.90 26.86 15.74
N LEU A 447 -11.43 26.30 14.67
CA LEU A 447 -10.76 25.35 13.80
C LEU A 447 -10.22 26.08 12.57
N GLY A 448 -8.95 25.84 12.28
CA GLY A 448 -8.23 26.44 11.17
C GLY A 448 -8.13 25.47 9.99
N ILE A 449 -8.49 25.93 8.79
CA ILE A 449 -8.14 25.28 7.52
C ILE A 449 -7.16 26.18 6.76
N MET A 450 -5.99 25.67 6.40
CA MET A 450 -4.97 26.46 5.72
C MET A 450 -5.37 26.81 4.27
N LEU A 451 -5.27 28.08 3.91
CA LEU A 451 -5.39 28.56 2.54
C LEU A 451 -4.15 28.15 1.74
N ARG A 452 -4.34 27.31 0.71
CA ARG A 452 -3.27 26.91 -0.22
C ARG A 452 -3.37 27.70 -1.52
N LYS A 453 -2.26 27.79 -2.25
CA LYS A 453 -2.23 28.44 -3.57
C LYS A 453 -3.31 27.89 -4.54
N VAL A 454 -3.47 26.56 -4.57
CA VAL A 454 -4.46 25.89 -5.43
C VAL A 454 -5.89 26.25 -5.03
N THR A 455 -6.16 26.43 -3.74
CA THR A 455 -7.45 26.89 -3.22
C THR A 455 -7.81 28.27 -3.78
N LEU A 456 -6.87 29.23 -3.70
CA LEU A 456 -7.07 30.58 -4.20
C LEU A 456 -7.35 30.62 -5.71
N GLU A 457 -6.62 29.80 -6.47
CA GLU A 457 -6.81 29.66 -7.91
C GLU A 457 -8.22 29.15 -8.27
N ILE A 458 -8.70 28.12 -7.56
CA ILE A 458 -10.04 27.57 -7.75
C ILE A 458 -11.11 28.59 -7.36
N MET A 459 -10.95 29.26 -6.22
CA MET A 459 -11.90 30.28 -5.76
C MET A 459 -12.05 31.41 -6.78
N ARG A 460 -10.93 31.88 -7.35
CA ARG A 460 -10.95 32.91 -8.39
C ARG A 460 -11.64 32.44 -9.67
N GLN A 461 -11.42 31.18 -10.07
CA GLN A 461 -12.13 30.58 -11.22
C GLN A 461 -13.62 30.44 -10.96
N LEU A 462 -14.03 30.03 -9.75
CA LEU A 462 -15.44 29.95 -9.35
C LEU A 462 -16.10 31.33 -9.35
N GLN A 463 -15.45 32.37 -8.83
CA GLN A 463 -15.97 33.75 -8.92
C GLN A 463 -16.14 34.19 -10.37
N CYS A 464 -15.15 33.97 -11.22
CA CYS A 464 -15.27 34.28 -12.65
C CYS A 464 -16.46 33.56 -13.29
N LEU A 465 -16.73 32.31 -12.92
CA LEU A 465 -17.88 31.54 -13.44
C LEU A 465 -19.23 32.02 -12.88
N ARG A 466 -19.25 32.54 -11.66
CA ARG A 466 -20.44 33.18 -11.07
C ARG A 466 -20.83 34.43 -11.87
N ASP A 467 -19.84 35.25 -12.19
CA ASP A 467 -20.05 36.55 -12.85
C ASP A 467 -20.21 36.43 -14.37
N LYS A 468 -19.47 35.51 -14.99
CA LYS A 468 -19.41 35.29 -16.45
C LYS A 468 -19.61 33.81 -16.79
N PRO A 469 -20.87 33.32 -16.82
CA PRO A 469 -21.16 31.91 -17.09
C PRO A 469 -20.78 31.43 -18.50
N SER A 470 -20.51 32.35 -19.44
CA SER A 470 -20.02 32.08 -20.79
C SER A 470 -18.51 31.82 -20.88
N PHE A 471 -17.74 32.02 -19.79
CA PHE A 471 -16.29 31.83 -19.80
C PHE A 471 -15.96 30.32 -19.83
N GLN A 472 -15.73 29.81 -21.05
CA GLN A 472 -15.46 28.41 -21.36
C GLN A 472 -13.95 28.12 -21.37
N HIS A 473 -13.47 27.33 -20.41
CA HIS A 473 -12.24 26.55 -20.65
C HIS A 473 -12.30 25.18 -19.96
N ALA A 474 -12.84 25.08 -18.74
CA ALA A 474 -13.10 23.80 -18.07
C ALA A 474 -14.18 23.91 -16.98
N ARG A 475 -15.15 22.98 -16.98
CA ARG A 475 -16.16 22.83 -15.90
C ARG A 475 -15.88 21.63 -14.99
N GLY A 476 -14.72 20.99 -15.14
CA GLY A 476 -14.21 19.95 -14.26
C GLY A 476 -12.78 20.24 -13.82
N TRP A 477 -12.48 20.07 -12.53
CA TRP A 477 -11.11 20.14 -12.01
C TRP A 477 -10.79 18.93 -11.14
N LEU A 478 -9.64 18.31 -11.41
CA LEU A 478 -9.13 17.18 -10.65
C LEU A 478 -7.95 17.61 -9.78
N LEU A 479 -8.08 17.53 -8.47
CA LEU A 479 -6.99 17.70 -7.52
C LEU A 479 -6.22 16.39 -7.37
N ASP A 480 -4.98 16.35 -7.87
CA ASP A 480 -4.07 15.22 -7.68
C ASP A 480 -2.78 15.62 -6.97
N GLY A 481 -2.06 14.67 -6.39
CA GLY A 481 -0.83 14.91 -5.64
C GLY A 481 -0.49 13.80 -4.67
N LYS A 482 0.69 13.86 -4.05
CA LYS A 482 1.20 12.82 -3.13
C LYS A 482 0.24 12.57 -1.95
N LYS A 483 0.27 11.37 -1.37
CA LYS A 483 -0.47 11.04 -0.14
C LYS A 483 -0.13 12.08 0.94
N GLY A 484 -1.14 12.69 1.56
CA GLY A 484 -0.92 13.66 2.64
C GLY A 484 -0.46 15.06 2.22
N SER A 485 -0.52 15.41 0.92
CA SER A 485 -0.17 16.76 0.43
C SER A 485 -1.17 17.87 0.80
N GLY A 486 -2.37 17.51 1.26
CA GLY A 486 -3.42 18.46 1.66
C GLY A 486 -4.60 18.60 0.68
N LYS A 487 -4.76 17.68 -0.29
CA LYS A 487 -5.88 17.68 -1.27
C LYS A 487 -7.26 17.84 -0.62
N SER A 488 -7.60 16.96 0.32
CA SER A 488 -8.88 17.03 1.04
C SER A 488 -9.07 18.33 1.81
N GLY A 489 -7.98 18.92 2.33
CA GLY A 489 -8.02 20.23 2.99
C GLY A 489 -8.38 21.37 2.03
N VAL A 490 -7.88 21.30 0.78
CA VAL A 490 -8.28 22.24 -0.28
C VAL A 490 -9.77 22.10 -0.59
N LEU A 491 -10.28 20.88 -0.72
CA LEU A 491 -11.71 20.63 -0.96
C LEU A 491 -12.58 21.18 0.18
N ASN A 492 -12.25 20.84 1.44
CA ASN A 492 -12.98 21.32 2.61
C ASN A 492 -13.02 22.86 2.64
N TYR A 493 -11.90 23.53 2.33
CA TYR A 493 -11.83 24.99 2.27
C TYR A 493 -12.77 25.55 1.19
N VAL A 494 -12.70 25.03 -0.04
CA VAL A 494 -13.52 25.51 -1.16
C VAL A 494 -15.00 25.29 -0.88
N VAL A 495 -15.39 24.17 -0.26
CA VAL A 495 -16.78 23.89 0.13
C VAL A 495 -17.28 24.91 1.15
N CYS A 496 -16.50 25.18 2.21
CA CYS A 496 -16.87 26.19 3.21
C CYS A 496 -17.04 27.57 2.57
N TRP A 497 -16.08 27.99 1.75
CA TRP A 497 -16.15 29.26 1.04
C TRP A 497 -17.39 29.35 0.13
N ALA A 498 -17.64 28.32 -0.68
CA ALA A 498 -18.75 28.31 -1.62
C ALA A 498 -20.11 28.39 -0.91
N ARG A 499 -20.28 27.67 0.21
CA ARG A 499 -21.50 27.74 1.04
C ARG A 499 -21.72 29.12 1.63
N LEU A 500 -20.67 29.74 2.17
CA LEU A 500 -20.74 31.11 2.69
C LEU A 500 -21.03 32.15 1.60
N ASN A 501 -20.76 31.82 0.33
CA ASN A 501 -20.99 32.67 -0.83
C ASN A 501 -22.30 32.34 -1.59
N GLY A 502 -23.20 31.55 -1.00
CA GLY A 502 -24.53 31.26 -1.58
C GLY A 502 -24.52 30.31 -2.78
N TRP A 503 -23.49 29.45 -2.90
CA TRP A 503 -23.49 28.38 -3.91
C TRP A 503 -24.33 27.18 -3.43
N LEU A 504 -25.00 26.53 -4.36
CA LEU A 504 -25.56 25.20 -4.15
C LEU A 504 -24.40 24.19 -4.16
N VAL A 505 -24.14 23.52 -3.04
CA VAL A 505 -22.97 22.62 -2.91
C VAL A 505 -23.39 21.19 -2.60
N VAL A 506 -23.10 20.28 -3.54
CA VAL A 506 -23.21 18.83 -3.33
C VAL A 506 -21.84 18.30 -2.96
N TYR A 507 -21.65 17.83 -1.72
CA TYR A 507 -20.35 17.41 -1.21
C TYR A 507 -20.34 15.95 -0.77
N GLU A 508 -19.47 15.13 -1.37
CA GLU A 508 -19.21 13.75 -0.97
C GLU A 508 -17.77 13.62 -0.42
N PRO A 509 -17.57 13.60 0.92
CA PRO A 509 -16.24 13.57 1.53
C PRO A 509 -15.54 12.21 1.51
N LEU A 510 -16.28 11.10 1.36
CA LEU A 510 -15.74 9.74 1.59
C LEU A 510 -16.29 8.74 0.58
N LEU A 511 -15.94 8.87 -0.70
CA LEU A 511 -16.41 7.95 -1.73
C LEU A 511 -16.01 6.49 -1.48
N SER A 512 -14.91 6.24 -0.76
CA SER A 512 -14.49 4.87 -0.41
C SER A 512 -15.51 4.12 0.46
N ARG A 513 -16.41 4.85 1.13
CA ARG A 513 -17.52 4.31 1.93
C ARG A 513 -18.36 3.32 1.14
N TYR A 514 -18.82 3.71 -0.05
CA TYR A 514 -19.72 2.92 -0.88
C TYR A 514 -19.11 1.60 -1.36
N ASN A 515 -17.78 1.49 -1.33
CA ASN A 515 -17.06 0.31 -1.78
C ASN A 515 -16.60 -0.60 -0.64
N ARG A 516 -16.52 -0.10 0.59
CA ARG A 516 -15.84 -0.77 1.71
C ARG A 516 -16.77 -1.06 2.89
N GLU A 517 -17.75 -0.20 3.13
CA GLU A 517 -18.77 -0.44 4.15
C GLU A 517 -19.81 -1.41 3.61
N ILE A 518 -20.22 -2.37 4.45
CA ILE A 518 -21.18 -3.41 4.08
C ILE A 518 -22.58 -2.87 4.36
N ALA A 519 -23.29 -2.50 3.30
CA ALA A 519 -24.73 -2.24 3.29
C ALA A 519 -25.48 -3.25 2.40
N GLU A 520 -26.81 -3.32 2.54
CA GLU A 520 -27.64 -4.16 1.66
C GLU A 520 -27.54 -3.70 0.20
N ILE A 521 -27.27 -4.64 -0.71
CA ILE A 521 -27.24 -4.38 -2.15
C ILE A 521 -28.23 -5.26 -2.89
N LYS A 522 -28.96 -4.67 -3.84
CA LYS A 522 -29.91 -5.41 -4.70
C LYS A 522 -29.43 -5.36 -6.14
N ARG A 523 -29.33 -6.53 -6.78
CA ARG A 523 -28.91 -6.62 -8.18
C ARG A 523 -30.06 -6.23 -9.11
N SER A 524 -29.79 -5.33 -10.05
CA SER A 524 -30.71 -4.99 -11.13
C SER A 524 -30.55 -5.93 -12.34
N ASN A 525 -31.55 -5.95 -13.21
CA ASN A 525 -31.51 -6.71 -14.47
C ASN A 525 -30.43 -6.18 -15.43
N ALA A 526 -30.03 -4.91 -15.31
CA ALA A 526 -28.88 -4.36 -16.04
C ALA A 526 -27.53 -4.85 -15.49
N GLY A 527 -27.54 -5.61 -14.40
CA GLY A 527 -26.34 -6.12 -13.76
C GLY A 527 -25.60 -5.08 -12.92
N LEU A 528 -26.27 -3.98 -12.54
CA LEU A 528 -25.82 -3.03 -11.53
C LEU A 528 -26.28 -3.48 -10.15
N TYR A 529 -25.64 -2.94 -9.11
CA TYR A 529 -26.00 -3.19 -7.71
C TYR A 529 -26.51 -1.90 -7.07
N ILE A 530 -27.80 -1.90 -6.76
CA ILE A 530 -28.56 -0.80 -6.17
C ILE A 530 -28.21 -0.68 -4.69
N GLN A 531 -27.84 0.53 -4.25
CA GLN A 531 -27.40 0.85 -2.89
C GLN A 531 -28.37 1.83 -2.22
N ASN A 532 -29.56 1.34 -1.86
CA ASN A 532 -30.66 2.18 -1.38
C ASN A 532 -30.36 2.88 -0.04
N GLU A 533 -29.81 2.16 0.94
CA GLU A 533 -29.44 2.74 2.24
C GLU A 533 -28.44 3.89 2.10
N PHE A 534 -27.38 3.68 1.32
CA PHE A 534 -26.39 4.71 1.06
C PHE A 534 -26.96 5.89 0.26
N SER A 535 -27.88 5.65 -0.67
CA SER A 535 -28.56 6.69 -1.42
C SER A 535 -29.42 7.58 -0.51
N GLN A 536 -30.16 6.97 0.42
CA GLN A 536 -30.98 7.68 1.39
C GLN A 536 -30.12 8.54 2.34
N GLN A 537 -29.05 7.97 2.89
CA GLN A 537 -28.12 8.71 3.75
C GLN A 537 -27.41 9.86 3.00
N PHE A 538 -27.12 9.67 1.72
CA PHE A 538 -26.57 10.73 0.88
C PHE A 538 -27.56 11.89 0.71
N LEU A 539 -28.84 11.59 0.44
CA LEU A 539 -29.91 12.59 0.34
C LEU A 539 -30.13 13.32 1.66
N GLU A 540 -30.17 12.58 2.77
CA GLU A 540 -30.31 13.13 4.12
C GLU A 540 -29.22 14.15 4.41
N ARG A 541 -27.96 13.79 4.16
CA ARG A 541 -26.82 14.70 4.44
C ARG A 541 -26.78 15.89 3.49
N THR A 542 -27.01 15.65 2.20
CA THR A 542 -26.98 16.70 1.17
C THR A 542 -28.11 17.71 1.37
N SER A 543 -29.26 17.27 1.88
CA SER A 543 -30.42 18.16 2.07
C SER A 543 -30.28 19.14 3.23
N ILE A 544 -29.54 18.80 4.30
CA ILE A 544 -29.44 19.64 5.51
C ILE A 544 -29.13 21.11 5.19
N ARG A 545 -28.17 21.37 4.30
CA ARG A 545 -27.80 22.74 3.87
C ARG A 545 -28.39 23.16 2.53
N ASN A 546 -28.85 22.22 1.71
CA ASN A 546 -29.35 22.53 0.38
C ASN A 546 -30.89 22.62 0.30
N ARG A 547 -31.60 22.40 1.40
CA ARG A 547 -33.07 22.38 1.45
C ARG A 547 -33.70 23.64 0.84
N GLU A 548 -33.25 24.82 1.26
CA GLU A 548 -33.77 26.09 0.74
C GLU A 548 -33.60 26.24 -0.78
N PHE A 549 -32.52 25.68 -1.34
CA PHE A 549 -32.31 25.67 -2.78
C PHE A 549 -33.26 24.67 -3.46
N PHE A 550 -33.44 23.47 -2.89
CA PHE A 550 -34.32 22.44 -3.43
C PHE A 550 -35.79 22.85 -3.44
N GLU A 551 -36.27 23.53 -2.39
CA GLU A 551 -37.63 24.08 -2.31
C GLU A 551 -37.88 25.20 -3.35
N GLN A 552 -36.83 25.93 -3.73
CA GLN A 552 -36.92 27.00 -4.71
C GLN A 552 -36.75 26.56 -6.17
N MET A 553 -36.41 25.30 -6.43
CA MET A 553 -36.17 24.77 -7.77
C MET A 553 -37.35 23.91 -8.23
N PRO A 554 -38.09 24.33 -9.28
CA PRO A 554 -39.16 23.52 -9.84
C PRO A 554 -38.59 22.31 -10.59
N VAL A 555 -39.35 21.22 -10.60
CA VAL A 555 -38.97 20.01 -11.36
C VAL A 555 -39.23 20.21 -12.85
N ASP A 556 -38.23 19.92 -13.68
CA ASP A 556 -38.40 19.83 -15.12
C ASP A 556 -39.00 18.45 -15.49
N MET A 557 -40.31 18.46 -15.74
CA MET A 557 -41.08 17.27 -16.13
C MET A 557 -40.63 16.65 -17.46
N SER A 558 -39.89 17.39 -18.31
CA SER A 558 -39.34 16.80 -19.53
C SER A 558 -38.26 15.77 -19.23
N VAL A 559 -37.52 15.94 -18.13
CA VAL A 559 -36.40 15.07 -17.72
C VAL A 559 -36.80 14.08 -16.63
N TYR A 560 -37.76 14.46 -15.77
CA TYR A 560 -38.24 13.63 -14.67
C TYR A 560 -38.80 12.28 -15.14
N GLY A 561 -38.49 11.21 -14.39
CA GLY A 561 -39.06 9.89 -14.61
C GLY A 561 -38.38 9.09 -15.72
N ARG A 562 -37.25 9.59 -16.23
CA ARG A 562 -36.44 8.89 -17.22
C ARG A 562 -35.49 7.89 -16.59
N LYS A 563 -35.27 7.89 -15.28
CA LYS A 563 -34.38 6.95 -14.60
C LYS A 563 -35.15 5.78 -14.01
N ALA A 564 -34.56 4.59 -14.09
CA ALA A 564 -35.03 3.41 -13.39
C ALA A 564 -34.47 3.35 -11.95
N LEU A 565 -34.91 2.36 -11.17
CA LEU A 565 -34.46 2.13 -9.79
C LEU A 565 -32.93 2.00 -9.64
N ASP A 566 -32.24 1.56 -10.68
CA ASP A 566 -30.78 1.39 -10.70
C ASP A 566 -30.02 2.57 -11.32
N GLY A 567 -30.70 3.68 -11.61
CA GLY A 567 -30.12 4.90 -12.18
C GLY A 567 -29.83 4.84 -13.69
N ASN A 568 -30.10 3.70 -14.35
CA ASN A 568 -30.07 3.64 -15.82
C ASN A 568 -31.26 4.36 -16.44
N ASP A 569 -31.18 4.65 -17.73
CA ASP A 569 -32.33 5.13 -18.49
C ASP A 569 -33.45 4.08 -18.52
N LEU A 570 -34.68 4.52 -18.26
CA LEU A 570 -35.85 3.65 -18.16
C LEU A 570 -36.11 2.92 -19.48
N ASN A 571 -35.84 3.55 -20.64
CA ASN A 571 -35.99 2.91 -21.94
C ASN A 571 -34.92 1.83 -22.16
N PHE A 572 -33.69 2.06 -21.69
CA PHE A 572 -32.66 1.02 -21.67
C PHE A 572 -33.11 -0.17 -20.82
N THR A 573 -33.63 0.08 -19.62
CA THR A 573 -34.13 -0.98 -18.74
C THR A 573 -35.32 -1.73 -19.36
N ARG A 574 -36.24 -1.03 -20.04
CA ARG A 574 -37.34 -1.67 -20.82
C ARG A 574 -36.83 -2.63 -21.88
N ARG A 575 -35.76 -2.25 -22.61
CA ARG A 575 -35.16 -3.11 -23.64
C ARG A 575 -34.57 -4.39 -23.06
N LEU A 576 -34.05 -4.37 -21.83
CA LEU A 576 -33.52 -5.57 -21.17
C LEU A 576 -34.59 -6.62 -20.87
N TYR A 577 -35.87 -6.24 -20.79
CA TYR A 577 -36.98 -7.19 -20.67
C TYR A 577 -37.37 -7.84 -22.01
N ALA A 578 -36.94 -7.30 -23.15
CA ALA A 578 -37.34 -7.81 -24.46
C ALA A 578 -36.98 -9.30 -24.68
N PRO A 579 -35.76 -9.79 -24.33
CA PRO A 579 -35.44 -11.22 -24.45
C PRO A 579 -36.24 -12.11 -23.49
N LEU A 580 -36.61 -11.59 -22.31
CA LEU A 580 -37.45 -12.31 -21.34
C LEU A 580 -38.88 -12.45 -21.85
N ILE A 581 -39.43 -11.36 -22.40
CA ILE A 581 -40.75 -11.34 -23.04
C ILE A 581 -40.74 -12.29 -24.23
N GLU A 582 -39.71 -12.22 -25.09
CA GLU A 582 -39.60 -13.12 -26.24
C GLU A 582 -39.53 -14.60 -25.81
N LYS A 583 -38.75 -14.92 -24.77
CA LYS A 583 -38.70 -16.29 -24.23
C LYS A 583 -40.04 -16.74 -23.66
N ALA A 584 -40.81 -15.85 -23.02
CA ALA A 584 -42.14 -16.16 -22.53
C ALA A 584 -43.13 -16.40 -23.67
N VAL A 585 -43.14 -15.53 -24.69
CA VAL A 585 -44.01 -15.65 -25.87
C VAL A 585 -43.66 -16.91 -26.67
N ASN A 586 -42.37 -17.22 -26.87
CA ASN A 586 -41.95 -18.45 -27.55
C ASN A 586 -42.48 -19.70 -26.81
N LYS A 587 -42.50 -19.71 -25.47
CA LYS A 587 -43.13 -20.81 -24.72
C LYS A 587 -44.64 -20.89 -24.93
N GLU A 588 -45.34 -19.76 -25.01
CA GLU A 588 -46.77 -19.76 -25.29
C GLU A 588 -47.11 -20.23 -26.70
N ILE A 589 -46.26 -19.92 -27.68
CA ILE A 589 -46.40 -20.42 -29.05
C ILE A 589 -46.31 -21.95 -29.06
N VAL A 590 -45.30 -22.52 -28.39
CA VAL A 590 -45.15 -23.97 -28.23
C VAL A 590 -46.38 -24.59 -27.55
N LEU A 591 -46.89 -23.97 -26.49
CA LEU A 591 -48.10 -24.46 -25.80
C LEU A 591 -49.36 -24.39 -26.67
N LYS A 592 -49.50 -23.37 -27.54
CA LYS A 592 -50.69 -23.15 -28.34
C LYS A 592 -50.70 -23.96 -29.64
N PHE A 593 -49.55 -24.13 -30.29
CA PHE A 593 -49.45 -24.70 -31.63
C PHE A 593 -48.71 -26.05 -31.68
N GLY A 594 -48.21 -26.58 -30.55
CA GLY A 594 -47.60 -27.92 -30.42
C GLY A 594 -46.09 -27.92 -30.08
N GLU A 595 -45.57 -29.05 -29.61
CA GLU A 595 -44.17 -29.19 -29.17
C GLU A 595 -43.15 -29.20 -30.34
N ASP A 596 -43.56 -29.55 -31.56
CA ASP A 596 -42.68 -29.73 -32.73
C ASP A 596 -42.47 -28.46 -33.59
N ILE A 597 -42.72 -27.27 -33.03
CA ILE A 597 -42.61 -26.01 -33.79
C ILE A 597 -41.15 -25.60 -33.94
N ASP A 598 -40.75 -25.35 -35.19
CA ASP A 598 -39.50 -24.64 -35.49
C ASP A 598 -39.65 -23.14 -35.23
N LEU A 599 -39.05 -22.67 -34.13
CA LEU A 599 -39.05 -21.26 -33.72
C LEU A 599 -38.24 -20.35 -34.67
N GLU A 600 -37.41 -20.92 -35.55
CA GLU A 600 -36.66 -20.17 -36.56
C GLU A 600 -37.50 -19.93 -37.83
N HIS A 601 -38.48 -20.80 -38.12
CA HIS A 601 -39.33 -20.76 -39.32
C HIS A 601 -40.82 -20.80 -38.97
N LEU A 602 -41.35 -19.68 -38.46
CA LEU A 602 -42.76 -19.54 -38.09
C LEU A 602 -43.66 -19.27 -39.32
N THR A 603 -44.88 -19.81 -39.31
CA THR A 603 -45.91 -19.50 -40.31
C THR A 603 -46.45 -18.07 -40.11
N ALA A 604 -47.13 -17.51 -41.13
CA ALA A 604 -47.68 -16.15 -41.05
C ALA A 604 -48.63 -15.95 -39.85
N GLU A 605 -49.48 -16.93 -39.54
CA GLU A 605 -50.39 -16.93 -38.39
C GLU A 605 -49.63 -16.94 -37.06
N GLN A 606 -48.56 -17.74 -36.96
CA GLN A 606 -47.72 -17.81 -35.77
C GLN A 606 -46.91 -16.53 -35.55
N ILE A 607 -46.45 -15.88 -36.62
CA ILE A 607 -45.76 -14.59 -36.58
C ILE A 607 -46.70 -13.50 -36.09
N GLU A 608 -47.92 -13.45 -36.63
CA GLU A 608 -48.94 -12.48 -36.20
C GLU A 608 -49.27 -12.66 -34.72
N TYR A 609 -49.50 -13.90 -34.28
CA TYR A 609 -49.72 -14.21 -32.86
C TYR A 609 -48.51 -13.85 -31.99
N LYS A 610 -47.27 -14.13 -32.44
CA LYS A 610 -46.04 -13.74 -31.72
C LYS A 610 -45.97 -12.23 -31.54
N LEU A 611 -46.22 -11.46 -32.60
CA LEU A 611 -46.17 -10.00 -32.57
C LEU A 611 -47.25 -9.41 -31.67
N GLU A 612 -48.47 -9.94 -31.74
CA GLU A 612 -49.59 -9.52 -30.88
C GLU A 612 -49.28 -9.77 -29.40
N ARG A 613 -48.84 -10.98 -29.04
CA ARG A 613 -48.47 -11.32 -27.65
C ARG A 613 -47.28 -10.51 -27.18
N MET A 614 -46.25 -10.31 -28.01
CA MET A 614 -45.12 -9.44 -27.68
C MET A 614 -45.56 -7.99 -27.43
N ALA A 615 -46.49 -7.45 -28.24
CA ALA A 615 -47.03 -6.12 -28.05
C ALA A 615 -47.86 -6.01 -26.76
N HIS A 616 -48.67 -7.02 -26.46
CA HIS A 616 -49.44 -7.12 -25.21
C HIS A 616 -48.51 -7.13 -23.99
N TYR A 617 -47.53 -8.04 -23.92
CA TYR A 617 -46.58 -8.08 -22.80
C TYR A 617 -45.74 -6.82 -22.67
N ARG A 618 -45.36 -6.17 -23.78
CA ARG A 618 -44.64 -4.89 -23.73
C ARG A 618 -45.48 -3.76 -23.10
N ARG A 619 -46.81 -3.79 -23.25
CA ARG A 619 -47.73 -2.84 -22.61
C ARG A 619 -47.96 -3.15 -21.13
N ASP A 620 -48.02 -4.43 -20.79
CA ASP A 620 -48.39 -4.87 -19.44
C ASP A 620 -47.22 -4.93 -18.45
N VAL A 621 -45.98 -5.03 -18.92
CA VAL A 621 -44.79 -5.02 -18.04
C VAL A 621 -44.64 -3.66 -17.37
N LYS A 622 -45.16 -3.56 -16.14
CA LYS A 622 -44.94 -2.42 -15.24
C LYS A 622 -43.56 -2.54 -14.61
N ILE A 623 -42.64 -1.68 -15.06
CA ILE A 623 -41.33 -1.54 -14.41
C ILE A 623 -41.53 -0.65 -13.18
N PRO A 624 -41.15 -1.12 -11.98
CA PRO A 624 -41.21 -0.30 -10.78
C PRO A 624 -40.43 1.00 -10.98
N SER A 625 -41.09 2.13 -10.71
CA SER A 625 -40.55 3.48 -10.86
C SER A 625 -41.23 4.41 -9.88
N MET A 626 -40.45 5.34 -9.33
CA MET A 626 -40.90 6.43 -8.47
C MET A 626 -42.00 7.30 -9.09
N THR A 627 -42.09 7.36 -10.42
CA THR A 627 -43.16 8.08 -11.13
C THR A 627 -44.56 7.54 -10.88
N THR A 628 -44.70 6.31 -10.38
CA THR A 628 -46.02 5.74 -10.03
C THR A 628 -46.55 6.32 -8.72
N PRO A 629 -45.80 6.27 -7.60
CA PRO A 629 -46.23 6.90 -6.34
C PRO A 629 -46.09 8.44 -6.34
N LEU A 630 -45.18 9.01 -7.13
CA LEU A 630 -44.94 10.46 -7.22
C LEU A 630 -44.98 10.92 -8.68
N PRO A 631 -46.18 11.11 -9.26
CA PRO A 631 -46.33 11.42 -10.68
C PRO A 631 -45.94 12.86 -11.03
N GLU A 632 -46.27 13.84 -10.20
CA GLU A 632 -46.09 15.27 -10.47
C GLU A 632 -45.49 15.99 -9.25
N PRO A 633 -44.17 15.84 -9.00
CA PRO A 633 -43.50 16.63 -7.96
C PRO A 633 -43.42 18.10 -8.38
N GLY A 634 -43.70 19.02 -7.45
CA GLY A 634 -43.63 20.45 -7.72
C GLY A 634 -42.20 20.98 -7.66
N THR A 635 -41.47 20.62 -6.61
CA THR A 635 -40.10 21.08 -6.33
C THR A 635 -39.12 19.92 -6.24
N LEU A 636 -37.81 20.20 -6.34
CA LEU A 636 -36.79 19.18 -6.11
C LEU A 636 -36.80 18.65 -4.67
N TRP A 637 -37.30 19.44 -3.71
CA TRP A 637 -37.50 18.97 -2.35
C TRP A 637 -38.49 17.82 -2.28
N ASP A 638 -39.60 17.85 -3.04
CA ASP A 638 -40.62 16.80 -3.03
C ASP A 638 -40.04 15.44 -3.43
N ILE A 639 -39.10 15.41 -4.37
CA ILE A 639 -38.39 14.20 -4.79
C ILE A 639 -37.50 13.67 -3.65
N VAL A 640 -36.80 14.57 -2.97
CA VAL A 640 -35.88 14.22 -1.88
C VAL A 640 -36.67 13.73 -0.66
N ASP A 641 -37.70 14.46 -0.26
CA ASP A 641 -38.57 14.16 0.88
C ASP A 641 -39.25 12.80 0.71
N PHE A 642 -39.83 12.53 -0.47
CA PHE A 642 -40.41 11.23 -0.80
C PHE A 642 -39.40 10.08 -0.66
N ALA A 643 -38.16 10.29 -1.09
CA ALA A 643 -37.09 9.30 -1.03
C ALA A 643 -36.54 9.07 0.38
N LEU A 644 -36.60 10.08 1.24
CA LEU A 644 -36.27 9.96 2.66
C LEU A 644 -37.30 9.08 3.39
N ASP A 645 -38.58 9.19 3.03
CA ASP A 645 -39.63 8.32 3.57
C ASP A 645 -39.62 6.91 2.94
N ASN A 646 -39.20 6.81 1.68
CA ASN A 646 -39.25 5.57 0.91
C ASN A 646 -37.87 5.14 0.40
N GLN A 647 -37.12 4.47 1.27
CA GLN A 647 -35.78 3.95 0.97
C GLN A 647 -35.69 3.14 -0.33
N ALA A 648 -36.76 2.43 -0.74
CA ALA A 648 -36.79 1.63 -1.96
C ALA A 648 -36.52 2.46 -3.25
N TYR A 649 -36.89 3.74 -3.26
CA TYR A 649 -36.74 4.65 -4.40
C TYR A 649 -35.56 5.60 -4.24
N ALA A 650 -34.83 5.56 -3.12
CA ALA A 650 -33.75 6.49 -2.83
C ALA A 650 -32.66 6.54 -3.92
N CYS A 651 -32.28 5.39 -4.47
CA CYS A 651 -31.31 5.34 -5.58
C CYS A 651 -31.85 6.04 -6.85
N GLN A 652 -33.11 5.83 -7.20
CA GLN A 652 -33.74 6.52 -8.33
C GLN A 652 -33.77 8.02 -8.11
N ALA A 653 -34.20 8.46 -6.92
CA ALA A 653 -34.29 9.87 -6.56
C ALA A 653 -32.95 10.59 -6.63
N VAL A 654 -31.85 9.96 -6.20
CA VAL A 654 -30.50 10.53 -6.37
C VAL A 654 -30.17 10.76 -7.84
N TYR A 655 -30.42 9.78 -8.71
CA TYR A 655 -30.12 9.94 -10.13
C TYR A 655 -31.02 10.98 -10.80
N GLU A 656 -32.32 11.03 -10.46
CA GLU A 656 -33.25 12.06 -10.93
C GLU A 656 -32.81 13.46 -10.47
N LEU A 657 -32.42 13.62 -9.20
CA LEU A 657 -31.89 14.88 -8.67
C LEU A 657 -30.69 15.36 -9.49
N PHE A 658 -29.73 14.49 -9.81
CA PHE A 658 -28.56 14.88 -10.60
C PHE A 658 -28.92 15.29 -12.04
N GLU A 659 -29.90 14.66 -12.67
CA GLU A 659 -30.37 15.09 -13.99
C GLU A 659 -31.07 16.46 -13.94
N GLN A 660 -31.84 16.73 -12.89
CA GLN A 660 -32.46 18.04 -12.68
C GLN A 660 -31.40 19.12 -12.43
N LEU A 661 -30.34 18.80 -11.67
CA LEU A 661 -29.20 19.68 -11.44
C LEU A 661 -28.39 20.00 -12.71
N LYS A 662 -28.43 19.14 -13.75
CA LYS A 662 -27.79 19.44 -15.04
C LYS A 662 -28.51 20.54 -15.81
N VAL A 663 -29.84 20.53 -15.74
CA VAL A 663 -30.71 21.45 -16.50
C VAL A 663 -30.88 22.80 -15.81
N GLN A 664 -30.83 22.83 -14.48
CA GLN A 664 -31.06 24.06 -13.71
C GLN A 664 -30.06 25.16 -14.06
N THR A 665 -30.54 26.40 -14.08
CA THR A 665 -29.72 27.61 -14.31
C THR A 665 -29.91 28.67 -13.22
N LYS A 666 -30.76 28.39 -12.23
CA LYS A 666 -31.15 29.36 -11.20
C LYS A 666 -30.00 29.67 -10.24
N PHE A 667 -29.27 28.64 -9.81
CA PHE A 667 -28.21 28.77 -8.82
C PHE A 667 -26.86 28.29 -9.37
N PRO A 668 -25.73 28.91 -8.96
CA PRO A 668 -24.42 28.37 -9.26
C PRO A 668 -24.20 27.08 -8.46
N LEU A 669 -23.89 25.99 -9.17
CA LEU A 669 -23.75 24.65 -8.60
C LEU A 669 -22.28 24.24 -8.50
N LEU A 670 -21.89 23.72 -7.35
CA LEU A 670 -20.57 23.14 -7.12
C LEU A 670 -20.74 21.70 -6.63
N ILE A 671 -20.23 20.73 -7.40
CA ILE A 671 -20.22 19.31 -7.04
C ILE A 671 -18.80 18.94 -6.63
N VAL A 672 -18.62 18.54 -5.38
CA VAL A 672 -17.32 18.20 -4.80
C VAL A 672 -17.31 16.74 -4.36
N CYS A 673 -16.29 16.00 -4.77
CA CYS A 673 -16.10 14.60 -4.39
C CYS A 673 -14.65 14.37 -3.96
N ASP A 674 -14.42 13.91 -2.74
CA ASP A 674 -13.11 13.45 -2.30
C ASP A 674 -12.99 11.93 -2.49
N GLU A 675 -11.74 11.45 -2.60
CA GLU A 675 -11.42 10.05 -2.87
C GLU A 675 -11.96 9.52 -4.21
N TRP A 676 -12.08 10.36 -5.24
CA TRP A 676 -12.65 10.00 -6.56
C TRP A 676 -12.01 8.76 -7.19
N CYS A 677 -10.70 8.57 -7.01
CA CYS A 677 -9.99 7.38 -7.51
C CYS A 677 -10.49 6.05 -6.90
N GLU A 678 -11.27 6.08 -5.82
CA GLU A 678 -11.92 4.90 -5.24
C GLU A 678 -13.18 4.47 -6.03
N ALA A 679 -13.67 5.24 -7.01
CA ALA A 679 -14.80 4.86 -7.87
C ALA A 679 -14.49 3.73 -8.87
N PHE A 680 -13.22 3.48 -9.15
CA PHE A 680 -12.71 2.56 -10.17
C PHE A 680 -12.29 1.17 -9.68
N PRO A 681 -11.71 1.01 -8.48
CA PRO A 681 -11.28 -0.30 -8.02
C PRO A 681 -12.40 -1.31 -7.75
N VAL A 682 -12.01 -2.55 -7.45
CA VAL A 682 -12.93 -3.54 -6.87
C VAL A 682 -13.37 -3.13 -5.47
N SER A 683 -14.66 -3.34 -5.19
CA SER A 683 -15.27 -3.17 -3.89
C SER A 683 -15.05 -4.40 -3.00
N HIS A 684 -15.44 -4.30 -1.73
CA HIS A 684 -15.46 -5.41 -0.77
C HIS A 684 -16.67 -6.33 -0.96
N TYR A 685 -17.61 -5.96 -1.83
CA TYR A 685 -18.74 -6.80 -2.16
C TYR A 685 -18.32 -7.94 -3.09
N VAL A 686 -18.88 -9.12 -2.86
CA VAL A 686 -18.56 -10.35 -3.59
C VAL A 686 -19.77 -10.81 -4.40
N SER A 687 -19.52 -11.33 -5.60
CA SER A 687 -20.51 -11.95 -6.47
C SER A 687 -19.87 -13.01 -7.34
N MET A 688 -20.48 -14.20 -7.38
CA MET A 688 -20.03 -15.32 -8.22
C MET A 688 -19.95 -14.96 -9.70
N ARG A 689 -20.68 -13.94 -10.16
CA ARG A 689 -20.60 -13.41 -11.53
C ARG A 689 -19.16 -13.03 -11.92
N TYR A 690 -18.36 -12.58 -10.96
CA TYR A 690 -17.01 -12.10 -11.20
C TYR A 690 -15.93 -13.13 -10.84
N GLU A 691 -16.29 -14.34 -10.41
CA GLU A 691 -15.35 -15.36 -9.94
C GLU A 691 -14.32 -15.73 -11.03
N ASN A 692 -14.80 -15.95 -12.26
CA ASN A 692 -13.96 -16.30 -13.41
C ASN A 692 -13.51 -15.08 -14.24
N THR A 693 -13.42 -13.90 -13.61
CA THR A 693 -12.99 -12.65 -14.26
C THR A 693 -11.74 -12.09 -13.61
N ILE A 694 -11.16 -11.02 -14.18
CA ILE A 694 -10.00 -10.31 -13.60
C ILE A 694 -10.26 -9.77 -12.17
N TYR A 695 -11.52 -9.73 -11.74
CA TYR A 695 -11.93 -9.23 -10.43
C TYR A 695 -12.01 -10.33 -9.35
N ASN A 696 -11.76 -11.61 -9.68
CA ASN A 696 -11.68 -12.74 -8.74
C ASN A 696 -12.83 -12.79 -7.71
N GLY A 697 -14.07 -12.64 -8.19
CA GLY A 697 -15.29 -12.69 -7.37
C GLY A 697 -15.70 -11.38 -6.73
N TYR A 698 -14.90 -10.32 -6.79
CA TYR A 698 -15.27 -9.01 -6.24
C TYR A 698 -16.04 -8.18 -7.26
N ILE A 699 -17.01 -7.40 -6.78
CA ILE A 699 -17.80 -6.49 -7.61
C ILE A 699 -16.97 -5.22 -7.89
N PRO A 700 -16.74 -4.84 -9.15
CA PRO A 700 -16.14 -3.55 -9.49
C PRO A 700 -16.97 -2.37 -8.98
N ALA A 701 -16.32 -1.33 -8.45
CA ALA A 701 -17.00 -0.17 -7.86
C ALA A 701 -17.92 0.54 -8.87
N TYR A 702 -17.54 0.66 -10.14
CA TYR A 702 -18.39 1.28 -11.18
C TYR A 702 -19.66 0.47 -11.56
N HIS A 703 -19.83 -0.75 -11.01
CA HIS A 703 -21.10 -1.48 -11.05
C HIS A 703 -22.00 -1.22 -9.84
N LEU A 704 -21.48 -0.56 -8.79
CA LEU A 704 -22.26 -0.05 -7.68
C LEU A 704 -22.86 1.29 -8.07
N THR A 705 -24.16 1.46 -7.79
CA THR A 705 -24.93 2.63 -8.23
C THR A 705 -24.38 3.97 -7.71
N MET A 706 -23.95 4.07 -6.45
CA MET A 706 -23.41 5.32 -5.90
C MET A 706 -22.01 5.64 -6.45
N SER A 707 -21.11 4.66 -6.47
CA SER A 707 -19.76 4.85 -7.02
C SER A 707 -19.79 5.20 -8.52
N ARG A 708 -20.73 4.61 -9.27
CA ARG A 708 -20.97 4.91 -10.70
C ARG A 708 -21.46 6.33 -10.95
N LEU A 709 -22.25 6.90 -10.03
CA LEU A 709 -22.75 8.27 -10.15
C LEU A 709 -21.57 9.26 -10.16
N PHE A 710 -20.66 9.12 -9.20
CA PHE A 710 -19.51 10.01 -9.06
C PHE A 710 -18.35 9.69 -10.01
N SER A 711 -18.28 8.47 -10.57
CA SER A 711 -17.22 8.11 -11.51
C SER A 711 -17.27 8.88 -12.84
N LYS A 712 -18.42 9.46 -13.19
CA LYS A 712 -18.61 10.19 -14.46
C LYS A 712 -17.92 11.56 -14.43
N TRP A 713 -17.10 11.82 -15.45
CA TRP A 713 -16.46 13.11 -15.69
C TRP A 713 -17.29 13.95 -16.67
N ASP A 714 -18.48 14.36 -16.24
CA ASP A 714 -19.50 15.06 -17.05
C ASP A 714 -19.75 16.49 -16.56
N GLY A 715 -18.70 17.21 -16.15
CA GLY A 715 -18.82 18.58 -15.64
C GLY A 715 -19.44 19.56 -16.66
N ASP A 716 -19.17 19.33 -17.95
CA ASP A 716 -19.70 20.16 -19.04
C ASP A 716 -21.21 19.99 -19.27
N GLU A 717 -21.81 18.89 -18.82
CA GLU A 717 -23.26 18.66 -18.94
C GLU A 717 -24.09 19.58 -18.02
N TYR A 718 -23.47 20.18 -16.99
CA TYR A 718 -24.16 21.06 -16.06
C TYR A 718 -24.16 22.49 -16.59
N LYS A 719 -25.33 23.04 -16.94
CA LYS A 719 -25.44 24.37 -17.56
C LYS A 719 -24.81 25.49 -16.72
N ARG A 720 -25.02 25.44 -15.40
CA ARG A 720 -24.46 26.40 -14.41
C ARG A 720 -23.76 25.67 -13.26
N GLY A 721 -23.08 24.57 -13.56
CA GLY A 721 -22.42 23.73 -12.57
C GLY A 721 -20.95 23.46 -12.87
N VAL A 722 -20.21 23.12 -11.81
CA VAL A 722 -18.79 22.78 -11.87
C VAL A 722 -18.51 21.55 -11.01
N LYS A 723 -17.65 20.66 -11.50
CA LYS A 723 -17.13 19.51 -10.74
C LYS A 723 -15.72 19.77 -10.22
N LEU A 724 -15.51 19.53 -8.93
CA LEU A 724 -14.19 19.62 -8.29
C LEU A 724 -13.93 18.33 -7.50
N TYR A 725 -13.09 17.46 -8.06
CA TYR A 725 -12.83 16.14 -7.48
C TYR A 725 -11.41 16.02 -6.95
N GLY A 726 -11.21 15.23 -5.90
CA GLY A 726 -9.89 14.97 -5.31
C GLY A 726 -9.52 13.49 -5.33
N THR A 727 -8.24 13.20 -5.57
CA THR A 727 -7.69 11.84 -5.42
C THR A 727 -7.33 11.52 -3.97
N SER A 728 -7.40 10.24 -3.58
CA SER A 728 -6.95 9.76 -2.27
C SER A 728 -6.05 8.54 -2.41
N TRP A 729 -4.80 8.69 -1.98
CA TRP A 729 -3.79 7.62 -1.98
C TRP A 729 -3.68 6.95 -0.60
N ARG A 730 -4.77 6.92 0.17
CA ARG A 730 -4.77 6.40 1.53
C ARG A 730 -4.52 4.89 1.56
N PHE A 731 -5.20 4.17 0.66
CA PHE A 731 -5.23 2.71 0.63
C PHE A 731 -4.43 2.10 -0.53
N ARG A 732 -4.08 2.90 -1.53
CA ARG A 732 -3.46 2.44 -2.79
C ARG A 732 -2.28 3.31 -3.17
N ASN A 733 -1.40 2.75 -3.98
CA ASN A 733 -0.29 3.47 -4.60
C ASN A 733 -0.74 4.06 -5.94
N ARG A 734 -0.24 5.25 -6.28
CA ARG A 734 -0.56 5.98 -7.52
C ARG A 734 -0.04 5.32 -8.81
N ARG A 735 0.66 4.18 -8.74
CA ARG A 735 1.49 3.64 -9.83
C ARG A 735 0.73 3.31 -11.13
N ASP A 736 -0.59 3.14 -11.07
CA ASP A 736 -1.43 2.75 -12.22
C ASP A 736 -2.61 3.71 -12.46
N TYR A 737 -2.56 4.93 -11.90
CA TYR A 737 -3.64 5.90 -12.05
C TYR A 737 -3.46 6.73 -13.33
N ARG A 738 -4.46 6.65 -14.22
CA ARG A 738 -4.53 7.36 -15.49
C ARG A 738 -5.88 8.06 -15.61
N PRO A 739 -6.02 9.30 -15.11
CA PRO A 739 -7.27 10.05 -15.19
C PRO A 739 -7.69 10.34 -16.64
N GLU A 740 -6.74 10.31 -17.58
CA GLU A 740 -6.98 10.56 -19.01
C GLU A 740 -7.93 9.51 -19.61
N LEU A 741 -7.91 8.26 -19.09
CA LEU A 741 -8.83 7.20 -19.52
C LEU A 741 -10.29 7.48 -19.15
N CYS A 742 -10.53 8.41 -18.22
CA CYS A 742 -11.85 8.84 -17.80
C CYS A 742 -12.32 10.12 -18.51
N GLY A 743 -11.55 10.62 -19.49
CA GLY A 743 -11.85 11.86 -20.21
C GLY A 743 -11.39 13.14 -19.50
N VAL A 744 -10.59 13.02 -18.43
CA VAL A 744 -9.99 14.19 -17.77
C VAL A 744 -8.89 14.77 -18.65
N ARG A 745 -8.94 16.07 -18.93
CA ARG A 745 -7.93 16.76 -19.73
C ARG A 745 -6.75 17.21 -18.87
N ASP A 746 -5.56 17.34 -19.45
CA ASP A 746 -4.35 17.71 -18.70
C ASP A 746 -4.44 19.11 -18.06
N ASP A 747 -5.16 20.04 -18.68
CA ASP A 747 -5.43 21.40 -18.17
C ASP A 747 -6.42 21.42 -16.99
N GLU A 748 -7.20 20.36 -16.81
CA GLU A 748 -8.14 20.18 -15.70
C GLU A 748 -7.46 19.65 -14.44
N ILE A 749 -6.25 19.10 -14.56
CA ILE A 749 -5.52 18.48 -13.44
C ILE A 749 -4.72 19.54 -12.68
N LYS A 750 -5.16 19.86 -11.46
CA LYS A 750 -4.46 20.76 -10.55
C LYS A 750 -3.66 19.95 -9.53
N THR A 751 -2.32 20.06 -9.59
CA THR A 751 -1.42 19.31 -8.70
C THR A 751 -1.22 20.01 -7.36
N VAL A 752 -1.65 19.36 -6.26
CA VAL A 752 -1.42 19.82 -4.88
C VAL A 752 -0.06 19.34 -4.37
N ARG A 753 0.87 20.29 -4.23
CA ARG A 753 2.22 20.06 -3.71
C ARG A 753 2.24 19.97 -2.18
N ASN A 754 3.32 19.37 -1.66
CA ASN A 754 3.65 19.45 -0.24
C ASN A 754 3.80 20.91 0.21
N PHE A 755 3.76 21.16 1.52
CA PHE A 755 3.95 22.50 2.07
C PHE A 755 5.30 23.08 1.63
N SER A 756 5.31 24.37 1.30
CA SER A 756 6.54 25.15 1.25
C SER A 756 7.12 25.33 2.66
N LYS A 757 8.37 25.80 2.78
CA LYS A 757 8.97 26.14 4.08
C LYS A 757 8.08 27.11 4.88
N HIS A 758 7.53 28.13 4.20
CA HIS A 758 6.65 29.12 4.81
C HIS A 758 5.31 28.51 5.27
N GLU A 759 4.63 27.75 4.40
CA GLU A 759 3.39 27.06 4.77
C GLU A 759 3.61 26.09 5.93
N PHE A 760 4.74 25.38 5.94
CA PHE A 760 5.10 24.47 7.02
C PHE A 760 5.36 25.18 8.34
N ALA A 761 6.03 26.34 8.32
CA ALA A 761 6.23 27.17 9.49
C ALA A 761 4.90 27.61 10.10
N ASN A 762 3.97 28.07 9.27
CA ASN A 762 2.62 28.45 9.71
C ASN A 762 1.82 27.24 10.21
N TYR A 763 1.98 26.07 9.60
CA TYR A 763 1.37 24.83 10.05
C TYR A 763 1.81 24.47 11.48
N VAL A 764 3.12 24.49 11.76
CA VAL A 764 3.64 24.23 13.11
C VAL A 764 3.23 25.34 14.09
N GLY A 765 3.26 26.60 13.64
CA GLY A 765 2.80 27.75 14.43
C GLY A 765 1.34 27.61 14.86
N TYR A 766 0.47 27.21 13.95
CA TYR A 766 -0.94 26.94 14.22
C TYR A 766 -1.12 25.81 15.26
N TYR A 767 -0.37 24.72 15.16
CA TYR A 767 -0.44 23.62 16.13
C TYR A 767 0.01 24.05 17.54
N ARG A 768 1.00 24.94 17.61
CA ARG A 768 1.43 25.55 18.87
C ARG A 768 0.36 26.48 19.44
N LEU A 769 -0.25 27.34 18.61
CA LEU A 769 -1.36 28.22 19.02
C LEU A 769 -2.56 27.42 19.54
N MET A 770 -2.84 26.28 18.92
CA MET A 770 -3.91 25.38 19.32
C MET A 770 -3.57 24.51 20.53
N ASN A 771 -2.41 24.72 21.17
CA ASN A 771 -1.92 23.90 22.30
C ASN A 771 -1.93 22.40 21.98
N ILE A 772 -1.66 22.04 20.72
CA ILE A 772 -1.44 20.65 20.31
C ILE A 772 0.02 20.28 20.56
N LEU A 773 0.95 21.20 20.28
CA LEU A 773 2.39 21.00 20.48
C LEU A 773 2.90 21.81 21.67
N PHE A 774 3.62 21.15 22.57
CA PHE A 774 4.24 21.77 23.73
C PHE A 774 5.77 21.77 23.58
N ASN A 775 6.41 22.89 23.94
CA ASN A 775 7.88 23.02 23.96
C ASN A 775 8.60 22.68 22.65
N PHE A 776 7.98 22.91 21.48
CA PHE A 776 8.63 22.69 20.20
C PHE A 776 9.80 23.68 19.98
N PRO A 777 11.05 23.19 19.82
CA PRO A 777 12.23 24.03 19.62
C PRO A 777 12.23 24.66 18.20
N LYS A 778 12.27 25.99 18.14
CA LYS A 778 12.17 26.74 16.86
C LYS A 778 13.33 26.44 15.91
N ASP A 779 14.52 26.19 16.45
CA ASP A 779 15.73 25.79 15.73
C ASP A 779 15.56 24.47 14.96
N LYS A 780 14.64 23.60 15.38
CA LYS A 780 14.38 22.31 14.71
C LYS A 780 13.33 22.40 13.60
N LEU A 781 12.74 23.57 13.34
CA LEU A 781 11.69 23.72 12.33
C LEU A 781 12.15 23.26 10.94
N GLU A 782 13.34 23.69 10.51
CA GLU A 782 13.91 23.27 9.23
C GLU A 782 14.23 21.77 9.19
N TYR A 783 14.73 21.21 10.30
CA TYR A 783 14.99 19.78 10.42
C TYR A 783 13.70 18.97 10.20
N PHE A 784 12.60 19.34 10.85
CA PHE A 784 11.30 18.68 10.69
C PHE A 784 10.71 18.87 9.29
N TYR A 785 10.93 20.04 8.67
CA TYR A 785 10.57 20.27 7.27
C TYR A 785 11.32 19.32 6.33
N MET A 786 12.65 19.19 6.49
CA MET A 786 13.47 18.26 5.70
C MET A 786 13.09 16.79 5.94
N LEU A 787 12.84 16.41 7.19
CA LEU A 787 12.47 15.04 7.56
C LEU A 787 11.11 14.63 6.97
N SER A 788 10.15 15.55 6.98
CA SER A 788 8.81 15.32 6.40
C SER A 788 8.72 15.64 4.90
N GLN A 789 9.75 16.28 4.32
CA GLN A 789 9.73 16.83 2.97
C GLN A 789 8.51 17.75 2.72
N GLY A 790 8.09 18.49 3.75
CA GLY A 790 6.89 19.34 3.74
C GLY A 790 5.55 18.58 3.66
N ASN A 791 5.53 17.27 3.86
CA ASN A 791 4.30 16.48 3.79
C ASN A 791 3.48 16.63 5.09
N GLY A 792 2.30 17.25 5.02
CA GLY A 792 1.48 17.54 6.21
C GLY A 792 1.09 16.30 7.02
N PHE A 793 0.76 15.20 6.36
CA PHE A 793 0.43 13.94 7.06
C PHE A 793 1.63 13.38 7.85
N GLN A 794 2.81 13.33 7.24
CA GLN A 794 4.02 12.85 7.92
C GLN A 794 4.45 13.82 9.02
N ALA A 795 4.41 15.12 8.73
CA ALA A 795 4.73 16.18 9.68
C ALA A 795 3.90 16.06 10.94
N ARG A 796 2.57 15.96 10.81
CA ARG A 796 1.67 15.76 11.94
C ARG A 796 2.03 14.54 12.77
N ARG A 797 2.25 13.40 12.11
CA ARG A 797 2.58 12.15 12.80
C ARG A 797 3.87 12.29 13.60
N LEU A 798 4.89 12.92 13.03
CA LEU A 798 6.18 13.15 13.70
C LEU A 798 6.03 14.13 14.86
N LEU A 799 5.34 15.24 14.64
CA LEU A 799 5.16 16.30 15.62
C LEU A 799 4.42 15.77 16.85
N ILE A 800 3.25 15.15 16.69
CA ILE A 800 2.44 14.60 17.81
C ILE A 800 3.14 13.45 18.54
N THR A 801 3.98 12.66 17.84
CA THR A 801 4.66 11.53 18.48
C THR A 801 5.80 12.00 19.38
N LEU A 802 6.43 13.14 19.06
CA LEU A 802 7.63 13.62 19.71
C LEU A 802 7.38 14.79 20.68
N TYR A 803 6.30 15.54 20.47
CA TYR A 803 5.92 16.77 21.17
C TYR A 803 4.41 16.82 21.38
#